data_AF-A0A845MP48-F1
#
_entry.id   AF-A0A845MP48-F1
#
_cell.length_a   1.000
_cell.length_b   1.000
_cell.length_c   1.000
_cell.angle_alpha   90.00
_cell.angle_beta   90.00
_cell.angle_gamma   90.00
#
_symmetry.space_group_name_H-M   'P 1'
#
loop_
_entity.id
_entity.type
_entity.pdbx_description
1 polymer ?
#
loop_
_entity_poly.entity_id
_entity_poly.type
_entity_poly.pdbx_seq_one_letter_code
_entity_poly.pdbx_strand_id
1 'polypeptide(L)'
;MHIYKKVLPVAVAMALAACGGGSDSVEDQSEGATFLGTYPKFNPVTSDLPLNTDLIFADAATSDGTANVGVPENAIEAAVNALDGFSRTAYFDIGFAGGSIDESTICVPGGCAGLPNVYLVPLDTSGGDGDALNPANIVGVNQTAFGSTAISASVVSLNGGTDNTLRITPLQPLLAKTKYLVFVTNSVLDTNGDPIKASTAYNLLGENQPAVTASLQAVRGAIQGWETIAGGLINALSGDMIPVDVAKDSVAISYTFTTTDPETPLTAMAAPRGAIALSQIEAGVDPSTALAGASALEGLGLLSTPKARDVAVSAMTGVDFNTLTQGALAADVGKLFTGAIDLPYYQSAPASALDFSFLQKSWTADQVLGSQLGMGIPPMDVDGSYNVTYRYPFAAQTGTETVPLQVTLPNPALTPAELGGASCANVRDNTGYPTVIYVHGITSDRTSVMALAHTLASRCIATVAIDLPVHGVPANSAFAGALNVENSALIPFSTIYDGLDLHERHFNVAQDASGNPAPMNFDSPTALDGSGSWFINLADLKNTRDNLRQAVMDLLNLNASLGAISALDIDSNGALNTDNVTLVGASLGGIVGTTYTGINQVAIQADANFGSNLNSLNGLVVSVGGTQLAHLLNNSQAFAPRIQAGLAANGVNVGTSDYESFLYVAQSTVSSGDPVSFASSVGALAAAGKPVLLQQINGDTVVPNGDPSLPMMGTDGLASLSSAVQLAPGAVDLTSQGNAGIVKMTAGGHGSLLTPSGGAPQVTAELQAQVMSFVLSGGTQVAIGSQAPGDVEVPAP
;
A
#
# COMPACT_ATOMS: atom_id res chain seq x y z
N MET A 1 -10.33 -21.97 7.56
CA MET A 1 -8.92 -22.18 7.20
C MET A 1 -8.12 -22.12 8.49
N HIS A 2 -7.53 -23.23 8.95
CA HIS A 2 -6.71 -23.20 10.15
C HIS A 2 -5.25 -23.02 9.76
N ILE A 3 -4.88 -21.76 9.47
CA ILE A 3 -3.56 -21.34 8.93
C ILE A 3 -2.39 -21.93 9.74
N TYR A 4 -2.57 -22.16 11.04
CA TYR A 4 -1.49 -22.60 11.93
C TYR A 4 -1.34 -24.12 12.11
N LYS A 5 -2.18 -24.97 11.48
CA LYS A 5 -2.25 -26.44 11.74
C LYS A 5 -0.92 -27.19 11.60
N LYS A 6 0.10 -26.58 10.99
CA LYS A 6 1.37 -27.19 10.60
C LYS A 6 2.57 -26.78 11.47
N VAL A 7 2.43 -25.78 12.35
CA VAL A 7 3.56 -25.16 13.06
C VAL A 7 3.93 -25.90 14.36
N LEU A 8 3.05 -26.75 14.91
CA LEU A 8 3.36 -27.57 16.09
C LEU A 8 3.27 -29.08 15.80
N PRO A 9 4.32 -29.89 16.11
CA PRO A 9 4.33 -31.31 15.80
C PRO A 9 3.24 -32.08 16.59
N VAL A 10 2.64 -33.07 15.91
CA VAL A 10 1.54 -33.97 16.34
C VAL A 10 1.75 -34.69 17.70
N ALA A 11 2.94 -34.60 18.32
CA ALA A 11 3.25 -35.19 19.62
C ALA A 11 2.55 -34.52 20.82
N VAL A 12 1.92 -33.36 20.62
CA VAL A 12 1.42 -32.50 21.72
C VAL A 12 0.01 -32.89 22.21
N ALA A 13 -0.81 -33.54 21.39
CA ALA A 13 -2.15 -34.00 21.80
C ALA A 13 -2.11 -35.03 22.96
N MET A 14 -0.99 -35.74 23.14
CA MET A 14 -0.82 -36.71 24.23
C MET A 14 -0.36 -36.07 25.55
N ALA A 15 0.17 -34.84 25.55
CA ALA A 15 0.66 -34.18 26.77
C ALA A 15 -0.47 -33.57 27.61
N LEU A 16 -1.50 -33.00 26.98
CA LEU A 16 -2.68 -32.47 27.69
C LEU A 16 -3.61 -33.59 28.20
N ALA A 17 -3.70 -34.71 27.48
CA ALA A 17 -4.48 -35.87 27.92
C ALA A 17 -3.81 -36.65 29.08
N ALA A 18 -2.48 -36.55 29.24
CA ALA A 18 -1.71 -37.27 30.25
C ALA A 18 -1.52 -36.54 31.58
N CYS A 19 -1.96 -35.28 31.69
CA CYS A 19 -1.87 -34.49 32.94
C CYS A 19 -3.18 -34.42 33.72
N GLY A 20 -4.24 -35.07 33.25
CA GLY A 20 -5.48 -35.30 34.00
C GLY A 20 -5.30 -36.41 35.04
N GLY A 21 -4.54 -36.13 36.10
CA GLY A 21 -4.26 -37.12 37.14
C GLY A 21 -3.55 -36.55 38.35
N GLY A 22 -4.31 -35.85 39.21
CA GLY A 22 -4.01 -35.73 40.65
C GLY A 22 -3.36 -34.42 41.13
N SER A 23 -4.18 -33.40 41.38
CA SER A 23 -4.03 -32.47 42.50
C SER A 23 -5.38 -31.76 42.77
N ASP A 24 -5.74 -31.57 44.04
CA ASP A 24 -7.03 -31.06 44.55
C ASP A 24 -7.33 -29.57 44.21
N SER A 25 -7.00 -29.11 43.01
CA SER A 25 -7.44 -27.80 42.49
C SER A 25 -7.83 -27.82 41.00
N VAL A 26 -7.84 -28.99 40.35
CA VAL A 26 -8.30 -29.13 38.96
C VAL A 26 -9.24 -30.34 38.90
N GLU A 27 -10.51 -30.12 38.53
CA GLU A 27 -11.48 -31.21 38.35
C GLU A 27 -10.99 -32.19 37.27
N ASP A 28 -11.19 -33.49 37.55
CA ASP A 28 -10.90 -34.63 36.68
C ASP A 28 -11.79 -34.62 35.42
N GLN A 29 -11.20 -34.82 34.22
CA GLN A 29 -11.88 -34.61 32.94
C GLN A 29 -11.55 -35.65 31.87
N SER A 30 -11.84 -36.92 32.13
CA SER A 30 -12.05 -37.89 31.07
C SER A 30 -13.39 -37.61 30.35
N GLU A 31 -13.33 -37.25 29.07
CA GLU A 31 -14.46 -37.10 28.13
C GLU A 31 -15.59 -36.12 28.54
N GLY A 32 -15.56 -34.90 27.98
CA GLY A 32 -16.78 -34.10 27.78
C GLY A 32 -17.04 -32.91 28.71
N ALA A 33 -16.05 -32.34 29.40
CA ALA A 33 -16.24 -31.13 30.18
C ALA A 33 -16.37 -29.88 29.29
N THR A 34 -17.61 -29.39 29.14
CA THR A 34 -17.91 -28.05 28.63
C THR A 34 -17.27 -26.99 29.54
N PHE A 35 -16.43 -26.13 28.97
CA PHE A 35 -15.91 -24.96 29.68
C PHE A 35 -17.09 -24.07 30.13
N LEU A 36 -17.17 -23.77 31.42
CA LEU A 36 -18.16 -22.86 31.98
C LEU A 36 -17.58 -21.44 32.04
N GLY A 37 -17.98 -20.62 31.06
CA GLY A 37 -17.67 -19.18 30.99
C GLY A 37 -17.16 -18.75 29.61
N THR A 38 -17.07 -17.44 29.40
CA THR A 38 -16.55 -16.85 28.15
C THR A 38 -15.03 -16.71 28.21
N TYR A 39 -14.31 -17.11 27.16
CA TYR A 39 -12.84 -17.08 27.13
C TYR A 39 -12.27 -16.79 25.73
N PRO A 40 -11.12 -16.11 25.64
CA PRO A 40 -10.43 -15.90 24.38
C PRO A 40 -9.79 -17.20 23.88
N LYS A 41 -9.81 -17.40 22.57
CA LYS A 41 -9.22 -18.56 21.91
C LYS A 41 -7.70 -18.43 21.90
N PHE A 42 -7.05 -19.37 22.58
CA PHE A 42 -5.60 -19.53 22.54
C PHE A 42 -5.29 -21.00 22.82
N ASN A 43 -4.89 -21.74 21.80
CA ASN A 43 -4.45 -23.12 21.92
C ASN A 43 -3.41 -23.43 20.84
N PRO A 44 -2.11 -23.41 21.17
CA PRO A 44 -1.06 -23.71 20.22
C PRO A 44 -1.05 -25.18 19.78
N VAL A 45 -1.65 -26.09 20.55
CA VAL A 45 -1.72 -27.52 20.20
C VAL A 45 -2.63 -27.76 19.01
N THR A 46 -3.77 -27.07 18.97
CA THR A 46 -4.77 -27.17 17.91
C THR A 46 -4.67 -26.02 16.93
N SER A 47 -3.64 -25.17 17.05
CA SER A 47 -3.40 -24.06 16.14
C SER A 47 -4.56 -23.05 16.12
N ASP A 48 -5.25 -22.91 17.27
CA ASP A 48 -6.35 -21.97 17.49
C ASP A 48 -5.79 -20.75 18.23
N LEU A 49 -5.10 -19.90 17.48
CA LEU A 49 -4.35 -18.73 17.96
C LEU A 49 -4.85 -17.46 17.25
N PRO A 50 -4.69 -16.27 17.86
CA PRO A 50 -4.79 -15.01 17.13
C PRO A 50 -3.89 -15.03 15.88
N LEU A 51 -4.41 -14.48 14.78
CA LEU A 51 -3.73 -14.55 13.47
C LEU A 51 -2.38 -13.80 13.48
N ASN A 52 -2.37 -12.64 14.10
CA ASN A 52 -1.17 -11.82 14.25
C ASN A 52 -0.36 -12.28 15.46
N THR A 53 0.35 -13.40 15.34
CA THR A 53 1.22 -13.89 16.43
C THR A 53 2.66 -14.04 15.97
N ASP A 54 3.62 -13.64 16.81
CA ASP A 54 5.05 -13.82 16.55
C ASP A 54 5.51 -15.28 16.57
N LEU A 55 4.66 -16.22 16.99
CA LEU A 55 5.03 -17.63 17.03
C LEU A 55 5.36 -18.20 15.64
N ILE A 56 4.86 -17.59 14.57
CA ILE A 56 5.21 -17.97 13.20
C ILE A 56 6.54 -17.41 12.70
N PHE A 57 7.19 -16.53 13.48
CA PHE A 57 8.50 -15.97 13.18
C PHE A 57 9.62 -16.64 13.99
N ALA A 58 9.38 -17.83 14.53
CA ALA A 58 10.36 -18.55 15.35
C ALA A 58 11.69 -18.82 14.61
N ASP A 59 11.65 -18.95 13.27
CA ASP A 59 12.81 -19.18 12.42
C ASP A 59 13.47 -17.88 11.91
N ALA A 60 12.96 -16.69 12.26
CA ALA A 60 13.41 -15.40 11.75
C ALA A 60 14.89 -15.10 12.03
N ALA A 61 15.46 -15.69 13.09
CA ALA A 61 16.88 -15.54 13.43
C ALA A 61 17.83 -16.24 12.45
N THR A 62 17.33 -17.20 11.66
CA THR A 62 18.12 -18.01 10.73
C THR A 62 17.63 -17.98 9.28
N SER A 63 16.54 -17.25 9.02
CA SER A 63 15.92 -17.10 7.70
C SER A 63 15.98 -15.63 7.25
N ASP A 64 15.25 -15.28 6.18
CA ASP A 64 15.10 -13.90 5.70
C ASP A 64 14.14 -13.04 6.54
N GLY A 65 13.66 -13.60 7.65
CA GLY A 65 12.82 -12.92 8.62
C GLY A 65 11.33 -12.97 8.28
N THR A 66 10.92 -13.70 7.24
CA THR A 66 9.51 -13.92 6.97
C THR A 66 8.89 -14.97 7.89
N ALA A 67 7.57 -14.98 7.97
CA ALA A 67 6.82 -15.96 8.73
C ALA A 67 6.92 -17.36 8.11
N ASN A 68 6.73 -18.38 8.93
CA ASN A 68 6.69 -19.77 8.52
C ASN A 68 5.43 -20.46 9.07
N VAL A 69 4.44 -20.69 8.21
CA VAL A 69 3.25 -21.52 8.47
C VAL A 69 3.34 -22.91 7.83
N GLY A 70 4.53 -23.30 7.37
CA GLY A 70 4.77 -24.55 6.63
C GLY A 70 4.42 -24.42 5.14
N VAL A 71 4.28 -25.57 4.47
CA VAL A 71 3.94 -25.60 3.03
C VAL A 71 2.53 -25.03 2.82
N PRO A 72 2.35 -23.95 2.05
CA PRO A 72 1.06 -23.30 1.92
C PRO A 72 0.07 -24.14 1.11
N GLU A 73 -1.17 -24.28 1.60
CA GLU A 73 -2.26 -24.95 0.89
C GLU A 73 -3.15 -23.99 0.08
N ASN A 74 -2.99 -22.68 0.29
CA ASN A 74 -3.81 -21.64 -0.31
C ASN A 74 -3.05 -20.31 -0.39
N ALA A 75 -3.64 -19.32 -1.08
CA ALA A 75 -3.04 -18.01 -1.32
C ALA A 75 -2.79 -17.20 -0.03
N ILE A 76 -3.56 -17.41 1.04
CA ILE A 76 -3.37 -16.68 2.30
C ILE A 76 -2.16 -17.23 3.04
N GLU A 77 -2.03 -18.55 3.18
CA GLU A 77 -0.84 -19.17 3.77
C GLU A 77 0.42 -18.78 2.98
N ALA A 78 0.34 -18.76 1.65
CA ALA A 78 1.45 -18.33 0.79
C ALA A 78 1.79 -16.84 0.95
N ALA A 79 0.79 -15.98 1.21
CA ALA A 79 1.00 -14.57 1.49
C ALA A 79 1.60 -14.36 2.89
N VAL A 80 1.10 -15.07 3.91
CA VAL A 80 1.65 -15.04 5.27
C VAL A 80 3.13 -15.43 5.27
N ASN A 81 3.52 -16.50 4.57
CA ASN A 81 4.93 -16.92 4.48
C ASN A 81 5.85 -15.87 3.82
N ALA A 82 5.31 -14.86 3.16
CA ALA A 82 6.09 -13.77 2.56
C ALA A 82 6.06 -12.48 3.38
N LEU A 83 5.44 -12.49 4.57
CA LEU A 83 5.41 -11.34 5.48
C LEU A 83 6.61 -11.38 6.42
N ASP A 84 7.37 -10.28 6.47
CA ASP A 84 8.44 -10.00 7.43
C ASP A 84 7.93 -9.28 8.71
N GLY A 85 6.62 -9.29 8.89
CA GLY A 85 5.87 -8.63 9.97
C GLY A 85 4.45 -8.32 9.50
N PHE A 86 3.59 -7.91 10.42
CA PHE A 86 2.20 -7.64 10.11
C PHE A 86 1.91 -6.16 9.79
N SER A 87 0.73 -5.89 9.20
CA SER A 87 0.31 -4.53 8.87
C SER A 87 0.40 -3.58 10.05
N ARG A 88 0.79 -2.34 9.76
CA ARG A 88 0.74 -1.21 10.71
C ARG A 88 -0.65 -0.60 10.84
N THR A 89 -1.62 -1.01 10.00
CA THR A 89 -2.87 -0.25 9.82
C THR A 89 -4.14 -1.10 9.82
N ALA A 90 -4.02 -2.40 9.57
CA ALA A 90 -5.17 -3.31 9.58
C ALA A 90 -5.67 -3.56 11.02
N TYR A 91 -6.99 -3.69 11.18
CA TYR A 91 -7.55 -4.23 12.43
C TYR A 91 -7.22 -5.71 12.56
N PHE A 92 -7.23 -6.24 13.77
CA PHE A 92 -7.08 -7.67 14.02
C PHE A 92 -8.06 -8.15 15.08
N ASP A 93 -8.34 -9.45 15.06
CA ASP A 93 -9.41 -10.06 15.82
C ASP A 93 -8.88 -11.07 16.84
N ILE A 94 -9.47 -11.06 18.04
CA ILE A 94 -9.32 -12.11 19.06
C ILE A 94 -10.67 -12.82 19.15
N GLY A 95 -10.73 -14.07 18.69
CA GLY A 95 -11.94 -14.89 18.78
C GLY A 95 -12.18 -15.38 20.21
N PHE A 96 -13.45 -15.51 20.60
CA PHE A 96 -13.88 -16.03 21.89
C PHE A 96 -14.73 -17.29 21.73
N ALA A 97 -14.80 -18.08 22.80
CA ALA A 97 -15.63 -19.26 22.93
C ALA A 97 -16.32 -19.30 24.31
N GLY A 98 -17.28 -20.21 24.48
CA GLY A 98 -17.99 -20.41 25.75
C GLY A 98 -19.12 -19.41 26.06
N GLY A 99 -19.16 -18.26 25.38
CA GLY A 99 -20.23 -17.27 25.50
C GLY A 99 -20.00 -16.02 24.65
N SER A 100 -20.67 -14.92 25.01
CA SER A 100 -20.70 -13.63 24.29
C SER A 100 -20.09 -12.52 25.16
N ILE A 101 -19.33 -11.62 24.56
CA ILE A 101 -18.66 -10.51 25.25
C ILE A 101 -19.65 -9.34 25.41
N ASP A 102 -19.68 -8.70 26.57
CA ASP A 102 -20.42 -7.45 26.75
C ASP A 102 -19.57 -6.26 26.27
N GLU A 103 -19.91 -5.73 25.10
CA GLU A 103 -19.22 -4.58 24.48
C GLU A 103 -19.18 -3.34 25.39
N SER A 104 -20.18 -3.15 26.26
CA SER A 104 -20.23 -2.00 27.17
C SER A 104 -19.13 -2.01 28.24
N THR A 105 -18.47 -3.16 28.43
CA THR A 105 -17.37 -3.31 29.36
C THR A 105 -16.00 -3.12 28.70
N ILE A 106 -15.92 -3.06 27.38
CA ILE A 106 -14.66 -2.88 26.65
C ILE A 106 -14.10 -1.48 26.88
N CYS A 107 -12.81 -1.43 27.22
CA CYS A 107 -12.16 -0.19 27.59
C CYS A 107 -10.68 -0.19 27.21
N VAL A 108 -10.28 0.77 26.38
CA VAL A 108 -8.90 0.95 25.87
C VAL A 108 -8.22 2.15 26.56
N PRO A 109 -6.87 2.21 26.59
CA PRO A 109 -6.14 3.37 27.12
C PRO A 109 -6.67 4.71 26.60
N GLY A 110 -6.95 5.64 27.53
CA GLY A 110 -7.51 6.97 27.22
C GLY A 110 -9.04 7.04 27.12
N GLY A 111 -9.75 5.90 27.10
CA GLY A 111 -11.21 5.84 27.01
C GLY A 111 -11.96 5.52 28.31
N CYS A 112 -11.24 5.37 29.43
CA CYS A 112 -11.75 4.75 30.66
C CYS A 112 -11.72 5.70 31.87
N ALA A 113 -12.70 5.57 32.76
CA ALA A 113 -12.65 6.19 34.10
C ALA A 113 -11.73 5.43 35.07
N GLY A 114 -11.43 4.15 34.78
CA GLY A 114 -10.54 3.28 35.54
C GLY A 114 -9.41 2.70 34.67
N LEU A 115 -8.80 1.61 35.11
CA LEU A 115 -7.81 0.90 34.31
C LEU A 115 -8.45 0.33 33.03
N PRO A 116 -7.78 0.45 31.87
CA PRO A 116 -8.20 -0.25 30.66
C PRO A 116 -8.22 -1.76 30.86
N ASN A 117 -8.86 -2.47 29.94
CA ASN A 117 -8.92 -3.93 29.93
C ASN A 117 -8.56 -4.56 28.57
N VAL A 118 -8.36 -3.74 27.54
CA VAL A 118 -7.82 -4.14 26.24
C VAL A 118 -6.60 -3.28 25.95
N TYR A 119 -5.44 -3.92 25.76
CA TYR A 119 -4.16 -3.23 25.61
C TYR A 119 -3.43 -3.62 24.32
N LEU A 120 -2.84 -2.61 23.68
CA LEU A 120 -1.84 -2.76 22.62
C LEU A 120 -0.59 -1.96 23.06
N VAL A 121 0.49 -2.66 23.37
CA VAL A 121 1.65 -2.09 24.07
C VAL A 121 2.91 -2.24 23.23
N PRO A 122 3.49 -1.16 22.70
CA PRO A 122 4.80 -1.23 22.04
C PRO A 122 5.88 -1.60 23.05
N LEU A 123 6.70 -2.57 22.71
CA LEU A 123 7.83 -3.02 23.52
C LEU A 123 9.12 -2.36 23.06
N ASP A 124 10.02 -2.12 24.00
CA ASP A 124 11.38 -1.68 23.71
C ASP A 124 12.22 -2.92 23.41
N THR A 125 12.66 -3.03 22.15
CA THR A 125 13.51 -4.13 21.65
C THR A 125 14.95 -3.67 21.39
N SER A 126 15.41 -2.62 22.07
CA SER A 126 16.78 -2.09 21.93
C SER A 126 17.87 -2.97 22.57
N GLY A 127 17.49 -4.05 23.27
CA GLY A 127 18.44 -5.04 23.76
C GLY A 127 19.12 -5.81 22.64
N GLY A 128 20.26 -6.43 22.94
CA GLY A 128 20.95 -7.35 22.02
C GLY A 128 21.33 -6.71 20.68
N ASP A 129 20.84 -7.29 19.59
CA ASP A 129 21.06 -6.83 18.21
C ASP A 129 19.96 -5.87 17.70
N GLY A 130 18.99 -5.51 18.54
CA GLY A 130 17.93 -4.57 18.20
C GLY A 130 16.80 -5.14 17.33
N ASP A 131 16.88 -6.40 16.91
CA ASP A 131 15.88 -7.04 16.08
C ASP A 131 14.55 -7.24 16.83
N ALA A 132 13.49 -6.58 16.38
CA ALA A 132 12.17 -6.68 16.99
C ALA A 132 11.50 -8.04 16.83
N LEU A 133 11.97 -8.93 15.94
CA LEU A 133 11.46 -10.31 15.89
C LEU A 133 12.10 -11.20 16.95
N ASN A 134 13.29 -10.84 17.47
CA ASN A 134 13.96 -11.59 18.51
C ASN A 134 13.43 -11.23 19.91
N PRO A 135 12.71 -12.14 20.60
CA PRO A 135 12.14 -11.86 21.92
C PRO A 135 13.19 -11.64 23.01
N ALA A 136 14.44 -12.08 22.82
CA ALA A 136 15.53 -11.83 23.77
C ALA A 136 15.95 -10.36 23.85
N ASN A 137 15.55 -9.55 22.86
CA ASN A 137 15.87 -8.12 22.81
C ASN A 137 14.91 -7.25 23.61
N ILE A 138 13.81 -7.82 24.13
CA ILE A 138 12.82 -7.07 24.90
C ILE A 138 13.45 -6.63 26.22
N VAL A 139 13.56 -5.31 26.43
CA VAL A 139 14.04 -4.71 27.68
C VAL A 139 12.91 -4.15 28.55
N GLY A 140 11.70 -4.02 27.99
CA GLY A 140 10.52 -3.56 28.71
C GLY A 140 9.47 -2.94 27.79
N VAL A 141 8.63 -2.06 28.33
CA VAL A 141 7.64 -1.28 27.58
C VAL A 141 8.30 -0.02 27.01
N ASN A 142 8.02 0.29 25.75
CA ASN A 142 8.36 1.58 25.18
C ASN A 142 7.32 2.62 25.64
N GLN A 143 7.57 3.25 26.79
CA GLN A 143 6.64 4.17 27.44
C GLN A 143 6.26 5.37 26.57
N THR A 144 7.20 5.90 25.79
CA THR A 144 6.95 7.03 24.88
C THR A 144 5.99 6.63 23.77
N ALA A 145 6.24 5.49 23.12
CA ALA A 145 5.36 4.98 22.06
C ALA A 145 4.00 4.51 22.61
N PHE A 146 3.96 3.98 23.83
CA PHE A 146 2.70 3.57 24.45
C PHE A 146 1.75 4.75 24.65
N GLY A 147 2.27 5.90 25.09
CA GLY A 147 1.47 7.13 25.24
C GLY A 147 0.89 7.69 23.94
N SER A 148 1.41 7.31 22.77
CA SER A 148 0.93 7.73 21.45
C SER A 148 0.22 6.62 20.67
N THR A 149 0.19 5.39 21.17
CA THR A 149 -0.48 4.25 20.51
C THR A 149 -1.98 4.35 20.74
N ALA A 150 -2.71 4.83 19.73
CA ALA A 150 -4.15 4.98 19.78
C ALA A 150 -4.87 3.83 19.06
N ILE A 151 -5.79 3.19 19.77
CA ILE A 151 -6.63 2.09 19.27
C ILE A 151 -8.10 2.34 19.60
N SER A 152 -9.00 1.75 18.82
CA SER A 152 -10.35 1.42 19.26
C SER A 152 -10.50 -0.10 19.41
N ALA A 153 -11.49 -0.51 20.20
CA ALA A 153 -11.88 -1.91 20.29
C ALA A 153 -13.41 -2.02 20.21
N SER A 154 -13.90 -3.04 19.51
CA SER A 154 -15.33 -3.32 19.35
C SER A 154 -15.60 -4.82 19.39
N VAL A 155 -16.87 -5.18 19.61
CA VAL A 155 -17.29 -6.58 19.61
C VAL A 155 -18.03 -6.88 18.31
N VAL A 156 -17.65 -7.98 17.65
CA VAL A 156 -18.25 -8.41 16.38
C VAL A 156 -18.71 -9.87 16.45
N SER A 157 -19.71 -10.19 15.64
CA SER A 157 -20.30 -11.52 15.52
C SER A 157 -19.76 -12.22 14.28
N LEU A 158 -18.99 -13.30 14.47
CA LEU A 158 -18.38 -14.07 13.38
C LEU A 158 -18.75 -15.56 13.46
N ASN A 159 -18.70 -16.23 12.31
CA ASN A 159 -18.94 -17.67 12.17
C ASN A 159 -20.33 -18.10 12.66
N GLY A 160 -21.33 -17.20 12.55
CA GLY A 160 -22.68 -17.44 13.06
C GLY A 160 -22.81 -17.41 14.60
N GLY A 161 -21.74 -17.05 15.32
CA GLY A 161 -21.80 -16.74 16.75
C GLY A 161 -22.38 -15.34 17.01
N THR A 162 -22.59 -15.03 18.28
CA THR A 162 -23.05 -13.71 18.74
C THR A 162 -21.99 -13.12 19.64
N ASP A 163 -21.53 -11.92 19.31
CA ASP A 163 -20.60 -11.10 20.11
C ASP A 163 -19.38 -11.89 20.59
N ASN A 164 -18.85 -12.75 19.70
CA ASN A 164 -17.88 -13.78 20.00
C ASN A 164 -16.48 -13.43 19.49
N THR A 165 -16.22 -12.17 19.16
CA THR A 165 -14.91 -11.71 18.67
C THR A 165 -14.67 -10.28 19.12
N LEU A 166 -13.50 -10.03 19.70
CA LEU A 166 -13.00 -8.69 20.01
C LEU A 166 -12.13 -8.22 18.85
N ARG A 167 -12.52 -7.11 18.21
CA ARG A 167 -11.77 -6.45 17.15
C ARG A 167 -10.97 -5.29 17.72
N ILE A 168 -9.69 -5.21 17.41
CA ILE A 168 -8.81 -4.09 17.79
C ILE A 168 -8.38 -3.36 16.52
N THR A 169 -8.63 -2.05 16.45
CA THR A 169 -8.35 -1.22 15.27
C THR A 169 -7.37 -0.10 15.63
N PRO A 170 -6.18 -0.05 15.00
CA PRO A 170 -5.31 1.11 15.10
C PRO A 170 -5.99 2.37 14.55
N LEU A 171 -5.90 3.49 15.26
CA LEU A 171 -6.45 4.78 14.82
C LEU A 171 -5.44 5.62 14.02
N GLN A 172 -4.18 5.21 14.03
CA GLN A 172 -3.05 5.75 13.29
C GLN A 172 -2.13 4.59 12.91
N PRO A 173 -1.26 4.75 11.89
CA PRO A 173 -0.28 3.71 11.59
C PRO A 173 0.60 3.41 12.80
N LEU A 174 0.66 2.15 13.20
CA LEU A 174 1.59 1.67 14.22
C LEU A 174 3.04 1.95 13.79
N LEU A 175 3.98 1.92 14.74
CA LEU A 175 5.39 2.08 14.45
C LEU A 175 5.88 0.90 13.60
N ALA A 176 6.77 1.15 12.64
CA ALA A 176 7.42 0.12 11.84
C ALA A 176 8.45 -0.66 12.68
N LYS A 177 8.75 -1.92 12.31
CA LYS A 177 9.74 -2.79 12.99
C LYS A 177 9.57 -2.83 14.51
N THR A 178 8.33 -2.81 14.99
CA THR A 178 8.04 -2.68 16.43
C THR A 178 7.28 -3.90 16.90
N LYS A 179 7.76 -4.52 18.00
CA LYS A 179 7.04 -5.58 18.67
C LYS A 179 5.97 -4.99 19.58
N TYR A 180 4.74 -5.45 19.43
CA TYR A 180 3.61 -5.08 20.27
C TYR A 180 3.15 -6.27 21.11
N LEU A 181 2.96 -6.04 22.41
CA LEU A 181 2.25 -6.94 23.31
C LEU A 181 0.76 -6.59 23.29
N VAL A 182 -0.07 -7.56 22.94
CA VAL A 182 -1.52 -7.51 23.08
C VAL A 182 -1.89 -8.29 24.33
N PHE A 183 -2.71 -7.69 25.21
CA PHE A 183 -3.32 -8.45 26.29
C PHE A 183 -4.71 -7.93 26.67
N VAL A 184 -5.55 -8.85 27.15
CA VAL A 184 -6.91 -8.57 27.60
C VAL A 184 -7.07 -9.09 29.03
N THR A 185 -7.68 -8.30 29.91
CA THR A 185 -7.89 -8.66 31.31
C THR A 185 -9.30 -9.18 31.58
N ASN A 186 -9.46 -9.92 32.67
CA ASN A 186 -10.73 -10.48 33.14
C ASN A 186 -11.74 -9.44 33.66
N SER A 187 -11.40 -8.15 33.61
CA SER A 187 -12.36 -7.06 33.81
C SER A 187 -13.23 -6.78 32.58
N VAL A 188 -12.94 -7.41 31.43
CA VAL A 188 -13.95 -7.61 30.38
C VAL A 188 -14.97 -8.62 30.89
N LEU A 189 -16.26 -8.29 30.75
CA LEU A 189 -17.35 -9.18 31.16
C LEU A 189 -18.01 -9.83 29.95
N ASP A 190 -18.64 -10.96 30.21
CA ASP A 190 -19.59 -11.56 29.29
C ASP A 190 -20.99 -10.95 29.45
N THR A 191 -21.90 -11.29 28.53
CA THR A 191 -23.28 -10.78 28.54
C THR A 191 -24.10 -11.22 29.75
N ASN A 192 -23.61 -12.15 30.59
CA ASN A 192 -24.23 -12.51 31.87
C ASN A 192 -23.67 -11.70 33.05
N GLY A 193 -22.68 -10.84 32.81
CA GLY A 193 -21.98 -10.06 33.82
C GLY A 193 -20.84 -10.81 34.49
N ASP A 194 -20.46 -11.99 33.99
CA ASP A 194 -19.35 -12.77 34.54
C ASP A 194 -18.01 -12.35 33.89
N PRO A 195 -16.91 -12.23 34.68
CA PRO A 195 -15.57 -12.04 34.14
C PRO A 195 -15.18 -13.07 33.07
N ILE A 196 -14.57 -12.63 31.98
CA ILE A 196 -13.94 -13.57 31.05
C ILE A 196 -12.80 -14.33 31.74
N LYS A 197 -12.55 -15.55 31.28
CA LYS A 197 -11.51 -16.43 31.84
C LYS A 197 -10.44 -16.69 30.80
N ALA A 198 -9.25 -17.09 31.22
CA ALA A 198 -8.24 -17.63 30.32
C ALA A 198 -8.67 -18.99 29.73
N SER A 199 -8.22 -19.29 28.51
CA SER A 199 -8.38 -20.65 27.96
C SER A 199 -7.57 -21.66 28.79
N THR A 200 -8.00 -22.92 28.82
CA THR A 200 -7.26 -23.98 29.53
C THR A 200 -5.83 -24.11 29.03
N ALA A 201 -5.61 -24.05 27.72
CA ALA A 201 -4.28 -24.18 27.13
C ALA A 201 -3.39 -22.98 27.46
N TYR A 202 -3.94 -21.76 27.46
CA TYR A 202 -3.19 -20.56 27.86
C TYR A 202 -2.79 -20.64 29.35
N ASN A 203 -3.75 -20.93 30.23
CA ASN A 203 -3.50 -21.04 31.67
C ASN A 203 -2.45 -22.12 31.98
N LEU A 204 -2.59 -23.31 31.38
CA LEU A 204 -1.63 -24.41 31.51
C LEU A 204 -0.20 -24.03 31.07
N LEU A 205 -0.08 -23.21 30.03
CA LEU A 205 1.22 -22.78 29.51
C LEU A 205 1.81 -21.59 30.26
N GLY A 206 1.00 -20.77 30.92
CA GLY A 206 1.49 -19.76 31.88
C GLY A 206 2.09 -20.39 33.14
N GLU A 207 1.61 -21.56 33.53
CA GLU A 207 2.07 -22.25 34.74
C GLU A 207 3.38 -23.04 34.57
N ASN A 208 4.06 -23.32 35.69
CA ASN A 208 5.30 -24.12 35.69
C ASN A 208 5.05 -25.63 35.65
N GLN A 209 3.83 -26.08 35.93
CA GLN A 209 3.45 -27.49 35.99
C GLN A 209 2.10 -27.71 35.31
N PRO A 210 1.87 -28.91 34.74
CA PRO A 210 2.81 -30.01 34.46
C PRO A 210 3.94 -29.63 33.47
N ALA A 211 4.93 -30.51 33.34
CA ALA A 211 5.96 -30.40 32.31
C ALA A 211 5.35 -30.53 30.89
N VAL A 212 5.84 -29.75 29.94
CA VAL A 212 5.38 -29.73 28.55
C VAL A 212 6.47 -30.25 27.60
N THR A 213 6.12 -30.50 26.35
CA THR A 213 7.10 -30.91 25.32
C THR A 213 8.10 -29.79 25.06
N ALA A 214 9.27 -30.14 24.49
CA ALA A 214 10.30 -29.15 24.14
C ALA A 214 9.78 -28.05 23.21
N SER A 215 8.86 -28.39 22.28
CA SER A 215 8.20 -27.43 21.38
C SER A 215 7.31 -26.42 22.11
N LEU A 216 6.63 -26.84 23.18
CA LEU A 216 5.78 -25.97 24.00
C LEU A 216 6.55 -25.22 25.08
N GLN A 217 7.76 -25.65 25.42
CA GLN A 217 8.57 -24.97 26.43
C GLN A 217 8.93 -23.54 26.03
N ALA A 218 9.20 -23.31 24.73
CA ALA A 218 9.41 -21.97 24.20
C ALA A 218 8.15 -21.10 24.30
N VAL A 219 6.98 -21.68 23.96
CA VAL A 219 5.69 -20.99 24.05
C VAL A 219 5.34 -20.66 25.51
N ARG A 220 5.57 -21.58 26.45
CA ARG A 220 5.45 -21.34 27.89
C ARG A 220 6.33 -20.17 28.34
N GLY A 221 7.60 -20.19 27.97
CA GLY A 221 8.52 -19.09 28.30
C GLY A 221 8.05 -17.74 27.76
N ALA A 222 7.50 -17.72 26.53
CA ALA A 222 6.92 -16.52 25.94
C ALA A 222 5.71 -16.01 26.74
N ILE A 223 4.72 -16.86 27.04
CA ILE A 223 3.53 -16.49 27.82
C ILE A 223 3.91 -15.95 29.20
N GLN A 224 4.80 -16.64 29.91
CA GLN A 224 5.27 -16.19 31.23
C GLN A 224 5.96 -14.82 31.16
N GLY A 225 6.73 -14.56 30.10
CA GLY A 225 7.34 -13.27 29.83
C GLY A 225 6.31 -12.18 29.55
N TRP A 226 5.34 -12.47 28.67
CA TRP A 226 4.25 -11.57 28.30
C TRP A 226 3.38 -11.18 29.50
N GLU A 227 2.98 -12.14 30.32
CA GLU A 227 2.23 -11.88 31.56
C GLU A 227 3.04 -11.03 32.53
N THR A 228 4.34 -11.26 32.65
CA THR A 228 5.20 -10.47 33.53
C THR A 228 5.27 -9.01 33.09
N ILE A 229 5.36 -8.75 31.78
CA ILE A 229 5.30 -7.39 31.22
C ILE A 229 3.92 -6.77 31.44
N ALA A 230 2.84 -7.50 31.13
CA ALA A 230 1.46 -7.03 31.31
C ALA A 230 1.15 -6.69 32.78
N GLY A 231 1.51 -7.59 33.70
CA GLY A 231 1.33 -7.38 35.14
C GLY A 231 2.15 -6.21 35.68
N GLY A 232 3.39 -6.03 35.19
CA GLY A 232 4.21 -4.86 35.50
C GLY A 232 3.58 -3.55 35.02
N LEU A 233 3.01 -3.54 33.81
CA LEU A 233 2.32 -2.36 33.28
C LEU A 233 1.05 -2.03 34.08
N ILE A 234 0.21 -3.02 34.40
CA ILE A 234 -1.00 -2.83 35.21
C ILE A 234 -0.63 -2.29 36.60
N ASN A 235 0.40 -2.87 37.24
CA ASN A 235 0.91 -2.39 38.53
C ASN A 235 1.31 -0.91 38.45
N ALA A 236 2.11 -0.53 37.44
CA ALA A 236 2.53 0.85 37.22
C ALA A 236 1.33 1.80 36.95
N LEU A 237 0.40 1.42 36.08
CA LEU A 237 -0.79 2.23 35.75
C LEU A 237 -1.74 2.38 36.94
N SER A 238 -1.77 1.39 37.85
CA SER A 238 -2.54 1.45 39.08
C SER A 238 -1.90 2.32 40.17
N GLY A 239 -0.69 2.85 39.96
CA GLY A 239 0.07 3.56 40.99
C GLY A 239 0.48 2.63 42.13
N ASP A 240 0.93 1.42 41.78
CA ASP A 240 1.35 0.35 42.69
C ASP A 240 0.23 -0.23 43.59
N MET A 241 -1.04 0.08 43.30
CA MET A 241 -2.19 -0.41 44.08
C MET A 241 -2.54 -1.87 43.81
N ILE A 242 -2.27 -2.36 42.59
CA ILE A 242 -2.47 -3.77 42.20
C ILE A 242 -1.08 -4.43 42.15
N PRO A 243 -0.76 -5.35 43.08
CA PRO A 243 0.49 -6.11 43.04
C PRO A 243 0.68 -6.87 41.72
N VAL A 244 1.94 -7.04 41.27
CA VAL A 244 2.26 -7.65 39.97
C VAL A 244 1.70 -9.07 39.84
N ASP A 245 1.74 -9.88 40.89
CA ASP A 245 1.17 -11.23 40.93
C ASP A 245 -0.36 -11.20 40.71
N VAL A 246 -1.07 -10.32 41.43
CA VAL A 246 -2.52 -10.14 41.23
C VAL A 246 -2.85 -9.61 39.83
N ALA A 247 -2.01 -8.72 39.30
CA ALA A 247 -2.17 -8.18 37.96
C ALA A 247 -1.95 -9.25 36.89
N LYS A 248 -0.97 -10.13 37.07
CA LYS A 248 -0.72 -11.28 36.18
C LYS A 248 -1.94 -12.21 36.14
N ASP A 249 -2.50 -12.53 37.30
CA ASP A 249 -3.68 -13.40 37.42
C ASP A 249 -4.93 -12.80 36.75
N SER A 250 -4.94 -11.49 36.51
CA SER A 250 -6.04 -10.80 35.80
C SER A 250 -5.98 -10.96 34.28
N VAL A 251 -4.85 -11.41 33.71
CA VAL A 251 -4.67 -11.53 32.26
C VAL A 251 -5.39 -12.76 31.72
N ALA A 252 -6.40 -12.55 30.86
CA ALA A 252 -7.16 -13.64 30.22
C ALA A 252 -6.46 -14.18 28.96
N ILE A 253 -5.68 -13.33 28.28
CA ILE A 253 -4.83 -13.68 27.14
C ILE A 253 -3.73 -12.65 26.99
N SER A 254 -2.54 -13.10 26.62
CA SER A 254 -1.47 -12.25 26.12
C SER A 254 -0.71 -12.91 24.97
N TYR A 255 -0.27 -12.10 24.00
CA TYR A 255 0.59 -12.53 22.89
C TYR A 255 1.27 -11.32 22.26
N THR A 256 2.37 -11.53 21.54
CA THR A 256 3.02 -10.46 20.77
C THR A 256 2.83 -10.64 19.27
N PHE A 257 2.91 -9.51 18.57
CA PHE A 257 3.12 -9.45 17.13
C PHE A 257 4.07 -8.32 16.77
N THR A 258 4.88 -8.51 15.74
CA THR A 258 5.78 -7.49 15.21
C THR A 258 5.24 -6.91 13.92
N THR A 259 5.29 -5.58 13.79
CA THR A 259 4.92 -4.85 12.57
C THR A 259 6.04 -4.92 11.51
N THR A 260 5.66 -5.01 10.24
CA THR A 260 6.61 -4.87 9.12
C THR A 260 7.12 -3.42 8.99
N ASP A 261 8.14 -3.21 8.17
CA ASP A 261 8.46 -1.90 7.60
C ASP A 261 8.09 -1.87 6.11
N PRO A 262 6.92 -1.30 5.78
CA PRO A 262 6.44 -1.25 4.41
C PRO A 262 7.20 -0.25 3.53
N GLU A 263 7.94 0.70 4.13
CA GLU A 263 8.56 1.82 3.40
C GLU A 263 9.94 1.44 2.87
N THR A 264 10.73 0.71 3.67
CA THR A 264 12.12 0.34 3.35
C THR A 264 12.31 -0.30 1.96
N PRO A 265 11.49 -1.27 1.51
CA PRO A 265 11.65 -1.86 0.18
C PRO A 265 11.66 -0.85 -0.97
N LEU A 266 10.69 0.08 -1.00
CA LEU A 266 10.61 1.07 -2.07
C LEU A 266 11.63 2.20 -1.92
N THR A 267 11.91 2.64 -0.70
CA THR A 267 12.91 3.70 -0.48
C THR A 267 14.33 3.23 -0.83
N ALA A 268 14.68 1.99 -0.49
CA ALA A 268 15.96 1.40 -0.85
C ALA A 268 16.08 1.15 -2.35
N MET A 269 15.03 0.67 -3.02
CA MET A 269 15.03 0.53 -4.48
C MET A 269 15.16 1.86 -5.21
N ALA A 270 14.57 2.93 -4.67
CA ALA A 270 14.60 4.27 -5.23
C ALA A 270 15.93 5.02 -4.99
N ALA A 271 16.65 4.71 -3.92
CA ALA A 271 17.94 5.29 -3.58
C ALA A 271 18.93 4.23 -3.04
N PRO A 272 19.31 3.23 -3.86
CA PRO A 272 20.06 2.07 -3.37
C PRO A 272 21.48 2.42 -2.91
N ARG A 273 22.09 3.44 -3.52
CA ARG A 273 23.40 3.97 -3.09
C ARG A 273 23.33 4.49 -1.65
N GLY A 274 22.33 5.34 -1.38
CA GLY A 274 22.04 5.87 -0.04
C GLY A 274 21.74 4.78 0.98
N ALA A 275 20.87 3.83 0.62
CA ALA A 275 20.48 2.73 1.49
C ALA A 275 21.66 1.84 1.90
N ILE A 276 22.50 1.43 0.93
CA ILE A 276 23.69 0.60 1.19
C ILE A 276 24.71 1.36 2.02
N ALA A 277 24.97 2.63 1.70
CA ALA A 277 25.93 3.42 2.46
C ALA A 277 25.47 3.61 3.91
N LEU A 278 24.19 3.91 4.13
CA LEU A 278 23.63 4.07 5.47
C LEU A 278 23.70 2.75 6.25
N SER A 279 23.29 1.62 5.67
CA SER A 279 23.34 0.33 6.36
C SER A 279 24.77 -0.07 6.74
N GLN A 280 25.75 0.25 5.91
CA GLN A 280 27.17 0.01 6.22
C GLN A 280 27.68 0.91 7.35
N ILE A 281 27.27 2.19 7.37
CA ILE A 281 27.61 3.13 8.43
C ILE A 281 27.01 2.67 9.77
N GLU A 282 25.75 2.23 9.77
CA GLU A 282 25.09 1.67 10.95
C GLU A 282 25.79 0.40 11.45
N ALA A 283 26.36 -0.39 10.54
CA ALA A 283 27.21 -1.54 10.86
C ALA A 283 28.65 -1.15 11.29
N GLY A 284 28.97 0.15 11.39
CA GLY A 284 30.25 0.67 11.87
C GLY A 284 31.33 0.87 10.81
N VAL A 285 30.99 0.81 9.52
CA VAL A 285 31.91 1.15 8.43
C VAL A 285 32.12 2.66 8.36
N ASP A 286 33.35 3.11 8.11
CA ASP A 286 33.65 4.53 7.93
C ASP A 286 32.78 5.15 6.81
N PRO A 287 32.15 6.33 7.02
CA PRO A 287 31.26 6.93 6.03
C PRO A 287 31.88 7.14 4.65
N SER A 288 33.15 7.53 4.56
CA SER A 288 33.79 7.74 3.25
C SER A 288 34.00 6.41 2.50
N THR A 289 34.26 5.34 3.25
CA THR A 289 34.39 3.99 2.70
C THR A 289 33.04 3.45 2.25
N ALA A 290 31.98 3.65 3.04
CA ALA A 290 30.63 3.22 2.70
C ALA A 290 30.11 3.91 1.42
N LEU A 291 30.29 5.23 1.32
CA LEU A 291 29.94 6.00 0.11
C LEU A 291 30.74 5.54 -1.12
N ALA A 292 32.04 5.28 -0.97
CA ALA A 292 32.86 4.76 -2.06
C ALA A 292 32.42 3.35 -2.50
N GLY A 293 32.07 2.47 -1.56
CA GLY A 293 31.55 1.13 -1.83
C GLY A 293 30.24 1.16 -2.62
N ALA A 294 29.28 1.98 -2.18
CA ALA A 294 28.02 2.18 -2.88
C ALA A 294 28.23 2.72 -4.31
N SER A 295 29.16 3.67 -4.49
CA SER A 295 29.51 4.20 -5.82
C SER A 295 30.15 3.15 -6.73
N ALA A 296 30.96 2.24 -6.15
CA ALA A 296 31.56 1.15 -6.91
C ALA A 296 30.52 0.15 -7.39
N LEU A 297 29.53 -0.19 -6.55
CA LEU A 297 28.41 -1.07 -6.94
C LEU A 297 27.57 -0.45 -8.06
N GLU A 298 27.29 0.85 -8.00
CA GLU A 298 26.64 1.59 -9.10
C GLU A 298 27.47 1.50 -10.39
N GLY A 299 28.78 1.72 -10.30
CA GLY A 299 29.69 1.64 -11.45
C GLY A 299 29.78 0.25 -12.09
N LEU A 300 29.46 -0.81 -11.34
CA LEU A 300 29.33 -2.18 -11.84
C LEU A 300 27.94 -2.49 -12.43
N GLY A 301 26.99 -1.56 -12.33
CA GLY A 301 25.61 -1.75 -12.79
C GLY A 301 24.79 -2.71 -11.93
N LEU A 302 25.14 -2.84 -10.65
CA LEU A 302 24.48 -3.79 -9.73
C LEU A 302 23.34 -3.18 -8.91
N LEU A 303 23.05 -1.89 -9.10
CA LEU A 303 22.03 -1.18 -8.33
C LEU A 303 20.84 -0.82 -9.20
N SER A 304 19.65 -0.88 -8.61
CA SER A 304 18.36 -0.52 -9.19
C SER A 304 18.15 0.99 -9.39
N THR A 305 19.22 1.78 -9.33
CA THR A 305 19.18 3.25 -9.25
C THR A 305 18.31 3.85 -10.37
N PRO A 306 17.23 4.57 -10.03
CA PRO A 306 16.47 5.33 -11.02
C PRO A 306 17.38 6.32 -11.76
N LYS A 307 17.29 6.34 -13.08
CA LYS A 307 18.10 7.19 -13.96
C LYS A 307 17.38 7.40 -15.28
N ALA A 308 17.85 8.39 -16.04
CA ALA A 308 17.37 8.61 -17.40
C ALA A 308 17.47 7.32 -18.23
N ARG A 309 16.36 7.00 -18.89
CA ARG A 309 16.20 5.81 -19.74
C ARG A 309 16.25 6.19 -21.20
N ASP A 310 16.43 5.17 -22.03
CA ASP A 310 16.33 5.34 -23.47
C ASP A 310 14.87 5.66 -23.83
N VAL A 311 14.69 6.77 -24.54
CA VAL A 311 13.39 7.30 -24.95
C VAL A 311 13.40 7.61 -26.43
N ALA A 312 12.29 7.31 -27.11
CA ALA A 312 12.13 7.60 -28.53
C ALA A 312 10.73 8.15 -28.82
N VAL A 313 10.64 9.39 -29.30
CA VAL A 313 9.37 10.01 -29.68
C VAL A 313 9.49 10.64 -31.05
N SER A 314 8.75 10.10 -32.03
CA SER A 314 8.79 10.59 -33.41
C SER A 314 7.72 11.65 -33.63
N ALA A 315 8.08 12.76 -34.29
CA ALA A 315 7.13 13.79 -34.68
C ALA A 315 6.01 13.26 -35.59
N MET A 316 6.23 12.14 -36.30
CA MET A 316 5.23 11.49 -37.14
C MET A 316 4.04 10.92 -36.36
N THR A 317 4.18 10.73 -35.04
CA THR A 317 3.14 10.21 -34.16
C THR A 317 2.24 11.31 -33.60
N GLY A 318 2.54 12.57 -33.88
CA GLY A 318 1.81 13.73 -33.36
C GLY A 318 0.43 13.87 -33.99
N VAL A 319 -0.62 13.75 -33.18
CA VAL A 319 -2.01 13.94 -33.61
C VAL A 319 -2.69 15.00 -32.75
N ASP A 320 -3.44 15.90 -33.39
CA ASP A 320 -4.23 16.92 -32.70
C ASP A 320 -5.38 16.28 -31.91
N PHE A 321 -5.65 16.81 -30.70
CA PHE A 321 -6.74 16.35 -29.83
C PHE A 321 -8.11 16.33 -30.52
N ASN A 322 -8.42 17.29 -31.37
CA ASN A 322 -9.66 17.35 -32.13
C ASN A 322 -9.80 16.14 -33.06
N THR A 323 -8.71 15.74 -33.71
CA THR A 323 -8.70 14.55 -34.58
C THR A 323 -8.92 13.28 -33.75
N LEU A 324 -8.18 13.12 -32.65
CA LEU A 324 -8.30 11.94 -31.77
C LEU A 324 -9.70 11.81 -31.15
N THR A 325 -10.34 12.94 -30.86
CA THR A 325 -11.67 12.98 -30.22
C THR A 325 -12.82 13.22 -31.21
N GLN A 326 -12.55 13.13 -32.52
CA GLN A 326 -13.55 13.30 -33.57
C GLN A 326 -14.36 14.61 -33.46
N GLY A 327 -13.68 15.69 -33.07
CA GLY A 327 -14.26 17.03 -32.97
C GLY A 327 -14.79 17.40 -31.57
N ALA A 328 -14.75 16.51 -30.59
CA ALA A 328 -15.26 16.80 -29.25
C ALA A 328 -14.41 17.83 -28.49
N LEU A 329 -13.09 17.83 -28.69
CA LEU A 329 -12.18 18.84 -28.16
C LEU A 329 -11.82 19.87 -29.24
N ALA A 330 -11.56 21.11 -28.83
CA ALA A 330 -11.18 22.19 -29.74
C ALA A 330 -9.85 21.88 -30.46
N ALA A 331 -9.79 22.18 -31.76
CA ALA A 331 -8.61 22.03 -32.59
C ALA A 331 -7.52 23.06 -32.26
N ASP A 332 -6.29 22.77 -32.69
CA ASP A 332 -5.13 23.68 -32.59
C ASP A 332 -4.77 24.07 -31.16
N VAL A 333 -5.11 23.22 -30.18
CA VAL A 333 -4.74 23.44 -28.77
C VAL A 333 -3.40 22.80 -28.41
N GLY A 334 -3.15 21.62 -28.95
CA GLY A 334 -1.94 20.84 -28.69
C GLY A 334 -1.99 19.52 -29.44
N LYS A 335 -0.86 18.82 -29.45
CA LYS A 335 -0.74 17.49 -30.05
C LYS A 335 -0.33 16.47 -29.00
N LEU A 336 -0.84 15.27 -29.16
CA LEU A 336 -0.41 14.08 -28.44
C LEU A 336 0.53 13.28 -29.34
N PHE A 337 1.69 12.93 -28.78
CA PHE A 337 2.71 12.08 -29.39
C PHE A 337 2.79 10.77 -28.61
N THR A 338 2.99 9.66 -29.31
CA THR A 338 3.18 8.34 -28.71
C THR A 338 4.55 7.83 -29.12
N GLY A 339 5.38 7.49 -28.14
CA GLY A 339 6.70 6.94 -28.34
C GLY A 339 6.98 5.77 -27.41
N ALA A 340 8.26 5.55 -27.12
CA ALA A 340 8.75 4.44 -26.33
C ALA A 340 9.66 4.91 -25.20
N ILE A 341 9.66 4.16 -24.10
CA ILE A 341 10.63 4.28 -22.99
C ILE A 341 11.01 2.89 -22.48
N ASP A 342 12.31 2.68 -22.26
CA ASP A 342 12.84 1.43 -21.69
C ASP A 342 12.81 1.48 -20.16
N LEU A 343 12.06 0.56 -19.54
CA LEU A 343 11.90 0.52 -18.08
C LEU A 343 12.47 -0.77 -17.49
N PRO A 344 13.24 -0.70 -16.38
CA PRO A 344 13.67 -1.90 -15.68
C PRO A 344 12.46 -2.62 -15.09
N TYR A 345 12.40 -3.93 -15.28
CA TYR A 345 11.28 -4.75 -14.83
C TYR A 345 11.75 -5.74 -13.79
N TYR A 346 11.06 -5.74 -12.65
CA TYR A 346 11.31 -6.62 -11.50
C TYR A 346 10.17 -7.64 -11.32
N GLN A 347 9.04 -7.40 -11.98
CA GLN A 347 8.02 -8.41 -12.25
C GLN A 347 8.47 -9.32 -13.41
N SER A 348 7.60 -10.13 -14.01
CA SER A 348 7.95 -10.96 -15.17
C SER A 348 7.06 -10.65 -16.35
N ALA A 349 7.63 -10.54 -17.54
CA ALA A 349 6.89 -10.54 -18.79
C ALA A 349 6.50 -11.99 -19.17
N PRO A 350 5.43 -12.18 -19.95
CA PRO A 350 5.06 -13.51 -20.45
C PRO A 350 6.13 -14.03 -21.41
N ALA A 351 6.49 -15.32 -21.32
CA ALA A 351 7.45 -15.93 -22.25
C ALA A 351 6.86 -16.17 -23.65
N SER A 352 5.53 -16.11 -23.77
CA SER A 352 4.77 -16.19 -25.04
C SER A 352 3.34 -15.67 -24.84
N ALA A 353 2.60 -15.42 -25.92
CA ALA A 353 1.21 -14.94 -25.87
C ALA A 353 0.21 -15.85 -25.12
N LEU A 354 0.57 -17.10 -24.83
CA LEU A 354 -0.25 -18.06 -24.08
C LEU A 354 0.33 -18.39 -22.70
N ASP A 355 1.42 -17.73 -22.31
CA ASP A 355 2.03 -17.89 -20.99
C ASP A 355 1.38 -16.91 -20.00
N PHE A 356 0.47 -17.40 -19.17
CA PHE A 356 -0.15 -16.62 -18.09
C PHE A 356 0.56 -16.81 -16.74
N SER A 357 1.66 -17.56 -16.69
CA SER A 357 2.36 -17.84 -15.43
C SER A 357 2.99 -16.59 -14.80
N PHE A 358 3.24 -15.55 -15.60
CA PHE A 358 3.76 -14.27 -15.13
C PHE A 358 2.84 -13.57 -14.12
N LEU A 359 1.52 -13.85 -14.16
CA LEU A 359 0.54 -13.35 -13.20
C LEU A 359 0.69 -13.97 -11.80
N GLN A 360 1.47 -15.03 -11.67
CA GLN A 360 1.74 -15.75 -10.42
C GLN A 360 3.20 -15.56 -9.95
N LYS A 361 3.87 -14.53 -10.47
CA LYS A 361 5.22 -14.16 -10.09
C LYS A 361 5.20 -12.84 -9.32
N SER A 362 6.17 -12.73 -8.43
CA SER A 362 6.38 -11.58 -7.55
C SER A 362 7.87 -11.25 -7.53
N TRP A 363 8.23 -10.11 -6.97
CA TRP A 363 9.63 -9.72 -6.82
C TRP A 363 10.39 -10.73 -5.95
N THR A 364 11.64 -11.00 -6.33
CA THR A 364 12.57 -11.85 -5.59
C THR A 364 13.81 -11.04 -5.20
N ALA A 365 14.42 -11.35 -4.06
CA ALA A 365 15.62 -10.64 -3.62
C ALA A 365 16.80 -10.81 -4.59
N ASP A 366 17.57 -9.72 -4.78
CA ASP A 366 18.77 -9.71 -5.61
C ASP A 366 19.95 -10.46 -4.96
N GLN A 367 20.13 -11.71 -5.37
CA GLN A 367 21.24 -12.53 -4.88
C GLN A 367 22.60 -12.10 -5.43
N VAL A 368 22.64 -11.44 -6.60
CA VAL A 368 23.90 -10.97 -7.20
C VAL A 368 24.43 -9.80 -6.40
N LEU A 369 23.60 -8.80 -6.14
CA LEU A 369 23.95 -7.68 -5.27
C LEU A 369 24.25 -8.17 -3.85
N GLY A 370 23.42 -9.06 -3.29
CA GLY A 370 23.62 -9.61 -1.95
C GLY A 370 25.00 -10.25 -1.77
N SER A 371 25.47 -11.01 -2.76
CA SER A 371 26.79 -11.64 -2.73
C SER A 371 27.95 -10.64 -2.61
N GLN A 372 27.76 -9.39 -3.06
CA GLN A 372 28.74 -8.32 -2.92
C GLN A 372 28.69 -7.65 -1.54
N LEU A 373 27.55 -7.74 -0.85
CA LEU A 373 27.35 -7.14 0.47
C LEU A 373 27.80 -8.05 1.60
N GLY A 374 27.81 -9.38 1.40
CA GLY A 374 28.37 -10.31 2.37
C GLY A 374 28.01 -11.77 2.10
N MET A 375 28.69 -12.68 2.80
CA MET A 375 28.32 -14.10 2.74
C MET A 375 26.97 -14.33 3.42
N GLY A 376 26.09 -15.08 2.76
CA GLY A 376 24.75 -15.36 3.28
C GLY A 376 23.75 -14.21 3.11
N ILE A 377 24.06 -13.23 2.26
CA ILE A 377 23.15 -12.12 1.90
C ILE A 377 22.73 -12.30 0.42
N PRO A 378 21.43 -12.18 0.10
CA PRO A 378 20.31 -12.16 1.04
C PRO A 378 20.22 -13.48 1.82
N PRO A 379 19.72 -13.44 3.07
CA PRO A 379 19.32 -14.66 3.76
C PRO A 379 18.25 -15.40 2.95
N MET A 380 18.24 -16.73 3.05
CA MET A 380 17.27 -17.59 2.39
C MET A 380 16.13 -17.91 3.37
N ASP A 381 14.90 -17.97 2.88
CA ASP A 381 13.76 -18.42 3.67
C ASP A 381 13.86 -19.93 3.97
N VAL A 382 13.09 -20.41 4.95
CA VAL A 382 12.98 -21.81 5.36
C VAL A 382 12.58 -22.72 4.20
N ASP A 383 11.76 -22.22 3.27
CA ASP A 383 11.31 -22.97 2.08
C ASP A 383 12.30 -22.91 0.89
N GLY A 384 13.43 -22.21 1.05
CA GLY A 384 14.44 -22.04 0.02
C GLY A 384 14.21 -20.85 -0.93
N SER A 385 13.15 -20.08 -0.71
CA SER A 385 12.87 -18.85 -1.46
C SER A 385 13.68 -17.65 -0.93
N TYR A 386 13.57 -16.52 -1.63
CA TYR A 386 14.30 -15.29 -1.33
C TYR A 386 13.34 -14.10 -1.44
N ASN A 387 12.77 -13.68 -0.31
CA ASN A 387 11.77 -12.62 -0.27
C ASN A 387 12.43 -11.22 -0.21
N VAL A 388 11.75 -10.24 -0.81
CA VAL A 388 12.13 -8.82 -0.65
C VAL A 388 11.49 -8.30 0.64
N THR A 389 12.31 -8.14 1.68
CA THR A 389 11.91 -7.74 3.04
C THR A 389 12.60 -6.43 3.44
N TYR A 390 12.23 -5.85 4.59
CA TYR A 390 12.98 -4.71 5.12
C TYR A 390 14.42 -5.07 5.54
N ARG A 391 14.73 -6.36 5.73
CA ARG A 391 16.08 -6.86 6.05
C ARG A 391 16.97 -6.91 4.81
N TYR A 392 16.39 -7.26 3.67
CA TYR A 392 17.04 -7.18 2.37
C TYR A 392 16.08 -6.58 1.32
N PRO A 393 16.12 -5.26 1.13
CA PRO A 393 15.08 -4.54 0.38
C PRO A 393 15.37 -4.39 -1.12
N PHE A 394 16.28 -5.17 -1.69
CA PHE A 394 16.67 -5.05 -3.10
C PHE A 394 16.07 -6.19 -3.93
N ALA A 395 15.27 -5.84 -4.93
CA ALA A 395 14.68 -6.78 -5.86
C ALA A 395 15.58 -7.00 -7.08
N ALA A 396 15.69 -8.25 -7.53
CA ALA A 396 16.42 -8.60 -8.74
C ALA A 396 15.68 -8.11 -9.99
N GLN A 397 16.37 -7.42 -10.89
CA GLN A 397 15.83 -7.10 -12.21
C GLN A 397 15.70 -8.40 -13.04
N THR A 398 14.53 -8.62 -13.63
CA THR A 398 14.24 -9.80 -14.46
C THR A 398 14.40 -9.50 -15.96
N GLY A 399 14.25 -8.23 -16.35
CA GLY A 399 14.27 -7.79 -17.74
C GLY A 399 14.14 -6.27 -17.88
N THR A 400 13.97 -5.82 -19.12
CA THR A 400 13.67 -4.44 -19.49
C THR A 400 12.49 -4.48 -20.43
N GLU A 401 11.48 -3.65 -20.18
CA GLU A 401 10.29 -3.55 -21.04
C GLU A 401 10.32 -2.22 -21.80
N THR A 402 10.14 -2.26 -23.11
CA THR A 402 10.00 -1.07 -23.95
C THR A 402 8.51 -0.72 -24.06
N VAL A 403 8.07 0.28 -23.30
CA VAL A 403 6.63 0.56 -23.12
C VAL A 403 6.22 1.88 -23.78
N PRO A 404 4.92 2.07 -24.10
CA PRO A 404 4.41 3.30 -24.68
C PRO A 404 4.61 4.51 -23.76
N LEU A 405 5.23 5.55 -24.31
CA LEU A 405 5.39 6.87 -23.70
C LEU A 405 4.49 7.88 -24.41
N GLN A 406 3.55 8.48 -23.68
CA GLN A 406 2.71 9.54 -24.22
C GLN A 406 3.25 10.91 -23.80
N VAL A 407 3.42 11.81 -24.76
CA VAL A 407 3.82 13.21 -24.52
C VAL A 407 2.81 14.13 -25.19
N THR A 408 2.22 15.04 -24.43
CA THR A 408 1.38 16.12 -24.93
C THR A 408 2.17 17.42 -24.92
N LEU A 409 2.22 18.10 -26.07
CA LEU A 409 2.84 19.42 -26.20
C LEU A 409 1.79 20.48 -26.58
N PRO A 410 1.80 21.65 -25.91
CA PRO A 410 0.98 22.79 -26.28
C PRO A 410 1.25 23.28 -27.71
N ASN A 411 0.23 23.82 -28.37
CA ASN A 411 0.45 24.56 -29.61
C ASN A 411 1.23 25.86 -29.29
N PRO A 412 2.44 26.07 -29.86
CA PRO A 412 3.28 27.23 -29.56
C PRO A 412 2.63 28.57 -29.93
N ALA A 413 1.65 28.59 -30.85
CA ALA A 413 0.97 29.80 -31.28
C ALA A 413 -0.13 30.30 -30.31
N LEU A 414 -0.55 29.48 -29.34
CA LEU A 414 -1.58 29.89 -28.38
C LEU A 414 -1.09 31.02 -27.47
N THR A 415 -1.98 31.96 -27.15
CA THR A 415 -1.75 33.06 -26.19
C THR A 415 -2.82 33.06 -25.10
N PRO A 416 -2.69 32.21 -24.07
CA PRO A 416 -3.65 32.17 -22.96
C PRO A 416 -3.73 33.52 -22.23
N ALA A 417 -4.93 33.91 -21.83
CA ALA A 417 -5.17 35.21 -21.18
C ALA A 417 -4.45 35.33 -19.83
N GLU A 418 -4.37 34.22 -19.11
CA GLU A 418 -3.74 34.07 -17.80
C GLU A 418 -2.23 34.34 -17.84
N LEU A 419 -1.61 34.29 -19.01
CA LEU A 419 -0.18 34.56 -19.21
C LEU A 419 0.10 36.00 -19.68
N GLY A 420 -0.89 36.90 -19.57
CA GLY A 420 -0.66 38.34 -19.78
C GLY A 420 -0.19 38.72 -21.19
N GLY A 421 -0.53 37.91 -22.20
CA GLY A 421 -0.14 38.11 -23.60
C GLY A 421 1.09 37.32 -24.05
N ALA A 422 1.72 36.53 -23.18
CA ALA A 422 2.74 35.58 -23.59
C ALA A 422 2.12 34.41 -24.37
N SER A 423 2.79 34.01 -25.46
CA SER A 423 2.44 32.78 -26.18
C SER A 423 3.05 31.54 -25.53
N CYS A 424 2.54 30.36 -25.87
CA CYS A 424 3.16 29.11 -25.45
C CYS A 424 4.59 28.96 -26.00
N ALA A 425 4.93 29.54 -27.17
CA ALA A 425 6.32 29.63 -27.61
C ALA A 425 7.17 30.46 -26.63
N ASN A 426 6.64 31.57 -26.09
CA ASN A 426 7.35 32.37 -25.10
C ASN A 426 7.58 31.59 -23.80
N VAL A 427 6.63 30.78 -23.34
CA VAL A 427 6.82 29.92 -22.16
C VAL A 427 7.92 28.89 -22.42
N ARG A 428 7.81 28.17 -23.55
CA ARG A 428 8.78 27.17 -23.99
C ARG A 428 10.21 27.73 -24.05
N ASP A 429 10.39 28.85 -24.72
CA ASP A 429 11.73 29.40 -25.03
C ASP A 429 12.39 30.04 -23.80
N ASN A 430 11.62 30.47 -22.80
CA ASN A 430 12.16 31.11 -21.59
C ASN A 430 12.44 30.11 -20.46
N THR A 431 11.54 29.16 -20.22
CA THR A 431 11.61 28.27 -19.05
C THR A 431 11.41 26.80 -19.36
N GLY A 432 11.04 26.45 -20.60
CA GLY A 432 10.36 25.19 -20.90
C GLY A 432 8.91 25.19 -20.38
N TYR A 433 8.11 24.27 -20.89
CA TYR A 433 6.73 24.06 -20.45
C TYR A 433 6.70 23.44 -19.04
N PRO A 434 5.94 24.00 -18.07
CA PRO A 434 5.58 23.27 -16.87
C PRO A 434 5.08 21.87 -17.22
N THR A 435 5.51 20.86 -16.46
CA THR A 435 5.30 19.46 -16.85
C THR A 435 4.42 18.77 -15.82
N VAL A 436 3.36 18.13 -16.31
CA VAL A 436 2.53 17.21 -15.52
C VAL A 436 2.93 15.79 -15.85
N ILE A 437 3.29 15.00 -14.83
CA ILE A 437 3.27 13.54 -14.93
C ILE A 437 1.85 13.08 -14.59
N TYR A 438 1.20 12.37 -15.50
CA TYR A 438 -0.14 11.84 -15.28
C TYR A 438 -0.12 10.34 -15.02
N VAL A 439 -0.92 9.88 -14.05
CA VAL A 439 -1.10 8.47 -13.72
C VAL A 439 -2.58 8.10 -13.81
N HIS A 440 -2.89 7.09 -14.62
CA HIS A 440 -4.27 6.66 -14.88
C HIS A 440 -4.85 5.75 -13.79
N GLY A 441 -6.18 5.61 -13.78
CA GLY A 441 -6.92 4.74 -12.86
C GLY A 441 -6.94 3.26 -13.25
N ILE A 442 -7.47 2.40 -12.38
CA ILE A 442 -7.64 0.97 -12.66
C ILE A 442 -8.64 0.79 -13.81
N THR A 443 -8.45 -0.24 -14.63
CA THR A 443 -9.29 -0.53 -15.81
C THR A 443 -9.26 0.53 -16.93
N SER A 444 -8.35 1.49 -16.82
CA SER A 444 -8.12 2.58 -17.76
C SER A 444 -6.72 2.46 -18.38
N ASP A 445 -6.28 3.48 -19.10
CA ASP A 445 -4.94 3.54 -19.69
C ASP A 445 -4.47 4.99 -19.83
N ARG A 446 -3.22 5.21 -20.27
CA ARG A 446 -2.57 6.51 -20.48
C ARG A 446 -3.42 7.51 -21.28
N THR A 447 -4.30 7.04 -22.16
CA THR A 447 -5.14 7.91 -23.00
C THR A 447 -6.30 8.54 -22.23
N SER A 448 -6.61 8.08 -21.01
CA SER A 448 -7.68 8.67 -20.19
C SER A 448 -7.41 10.12 -19.78
N VAL A 449 -6.18 10.60 -19.90
CA VAL A 449 -5.85 12.01 -19.68
C VAL A 449 -6.35 12.93 -20.79
N MET A 450 -6.85 12.42 -21.92
CA MET A 450 -7.13 13.18 -23.16
C MET A 450 -7.75 14.57 -22.92
N ALA A 451 -8.85 14.63 -22.17
CA ALA A 451 -9.54 15.90 -21.88
C ALA A 451 -8.73 16.81 -20.95
N LEU A 452 -8.15 16.26 -19.88
CA LEU A 452 -7.33 17.03 -18.95
C LEU A 452 -6.04 17.55 -19.61
N ALA A 453 -5.36 16.73 -20.42
CA ALA A 453 -4.17 17.12 -21.17
C ALA A 453 -4.48 18.23 -22.17
N HIS A 454 -5.66 18.21 -22.80
CA HIS A 454 -6.14 19.33 -23.62
C HIS A 454 -6.33 20.61 -22.80
N THR A 455 -6.97 20.52 -21.63
CA THR A 455 -7.10 21.66 -20.72
C THR A 455 -5.75 22.23 -20.30
N LEU A 456 -4.79 21.37 -19.93
CA LEU A 456 -3.43 21.76 -19.55
C LEU A 456 -2.66 22.38 -20.71
N ALA A 457 -2.73 21.77 -21.91
CA ALA A 457 -2.10 22.29 -23.11
C ALA A 457 -2.64 23.69 -23.48
N SER A 458 -3.93 23.94 -23.26
CA SER A 458 -4.54 25.26 -23.45
C SER A 458 -3.98 26.36 -22.53
N ARG A 459 -3.12 26.00 -21.58
CA ARG A 459 -2.42 26.89 -20.64
C ARG A 459 -0.90 26.71 -20.69
N CYS A 460 -0.38 26.21 -21.81
CA CYS A 460 1.04 26.01 -22.03
C CYS A 460 1.70 25.03 -21.04
N ILE A 461 0.96 24.02 -20.59
CA ILE A 461 1.47 22.95 -19.73
C ILE A 461 1.60 21.67 -20.56
N ALA A 462 2.75 21.01 -20.49
CA ALA A 462 2.99 19.72 -21.11
C ALA A 462 2.52 18.58 -20.20
N THR A 463 2.14 17.44 -20.78
CA THR A 463 1.74 16.25 -20.02
C THR A 463 2.52 15.04 -20.50
N VAL A 464 3.05 14.24 -19.57
CA VAL A 464 3.78 12.99 -19.84
C VAL A 464 3.07 11.86 -19.10
N ALA A 465 2.84 10.74 -19.78
CA ALA A 465 2.19 9.57 -19.18
C ALA A 465 2.75 8.27 -19.75
N ILE A 466 2.75 7.24 -18.91
CA ILE A 466 2.97 5.83 -19.27
C ILE A 466 1.85 5.01 -18.63
N ASP A 467 1.66 3.77 -19.08
CA ASP A 467 0.74 2.86 -18.41
C ASP A 467 1.35 2.23 -17.17
N LEU A 468 0.51 1.98 -16.18
CA LEU A 468 0.81 1.11 -15.06
C LEU A 468 1.08 -0.34 -15.55
N PRO A 469 1.77 -1.18 -14.76
CA PRO A 469 1.93 -2.60 -15.08
C PRO A 469 0.59 -3.24 -15.44
N VAL A 470 0.58 -4.18 -16.39
CA VAL A 470 -0.62 -4.89 -16.88
C VAL A 470 -1.76 -4.00 -17.42
N HIS A 471 -1.46 -2.75 -17.76
CA HIS A 471 -2.37 -1.82 -18.44
C HIS A 471 -1.81 -1.41 -19.83
N GLY A 472 -2.59 -0.65 -20.58
CA GLY A 472 -2.25 -0.24 -21.95
C GLY A 472 -3.54 0.03 -22.71
N VAL A 473 -3.47 0.60 -23.91
CA VAL A 473 -4.67 0.89 -24.71
C VAL A 473 -5.32 -0.44 -25.13
N PRO A 474 -6.46 -0.84 -24.53
CA PRO A 474 -7.01 -2.17 -24.76
C PRO A 474 -7.81 -2.26 -26.07
N ALA A 475 -8.14 -3.48 -26.49
CA ALA A 475 -8.92 -3.72 -27.71
C ALA A 475 -10.31 -3.07 -27.71
N ASN A 476 -10.94 -2.94 -26.53
CA ASN A 476 -12.25 -2.30 -26.40
C ASN A 476 -12.19 -0.77 -26.28
N SER A 477 -11.01 -0.17 -26.37
CA SER A 477 -10.85 1.29 -26.32
C SER A 477 -11.28 1.95 -27.61
N ALA A 478 -11.96 3.10 -27.47
CA ALA A 478 -12.26 3.98 -28.61
C ALA A 478 -10.99 4.51 -29.29
N PHE A 479 -9.85 4.47 -28.61
CA PHE A 479 -8.56 4.91 -29.13
C PHE A 479 -7.70 3.77 -29.68
N ALA A 480 -8.14 2.51 -29.65
CA ALA A 480 -7.34 1.37 -30.10
C ALA A 480 -6.82 1.54 -31.53
N GLY A 481 -7.70 1.94 -32.46
CA GLY A 481 -7.34 2.16 -33.86
C GLY A 481 -6.37 3.32 -34.12
N ALA A 482 -6.09 4.16 -33.12
CA ALA A 482 -5.18 5.29 -33.22
C ALA A 482 -3.91 5.14 -32.37
N LEU A 483 -4.05 4.70 -31.12
CA LEU A 483 -3.02 4.85 -30.08
C LEU A 483 -2.54 3.51 -29.48
N ASN A 484 -3.15 2.37 -29.83
CA ASN A 484 -2.59 1.06 -29.48
C ASN A 484 -1.33 0.80 -30.33
N VAL A 485 -0.20 0.54 -29.69
CA VAL A 485 1.10 0.46 -30.42
C VAL A 485 1.25 -0.79 -31.29
N GLU A 486 0.42 -1.81 -31.07
CA GLU A 486 0.46 -3.09 -31.78
C GLU A 486 -0.61 -3.19 -32.88
N ASN A 487 -1.74 -2.48 -32.72
CA ASN A 487 -2.96 -2.64 -33.54
C ASN A 487 -3.48 -1.32 -34.16
N SER A 488 -2.74 -0.21 -34.04
CA SER A 488 -3.16 1.07 -34.65
C SER A 488 -3.28 0.98 -36.17
N ALA A 489 -4.38 1.49 -36.71
CA ALA A 489 -4.60 1.68 -38.13
C ALA A 489 -4.25 3.11 -38.60
N LEU A 490 -4.22 4.08 -37.68
CA LEU A 490 -3.93 5.48 -37.97
C LEU A 490 -2.42 5.76 -38.03
N ILE A 491 -1.66 5.18 -37.10
CA ILE A 491 -0.23 5.45 -36.92
C ILE A 491 0.54 4.14 -37.10
N PRO A 492 1.48 4.04 -38.06
CA PRO A 492 2.22 2.81 -38.32
C PRO A 492 3.39 2.64 -37.33
N PHE A 493 3.09 2.40 -36.04
CA PHE A 493 4.08 2.31 -34.97
C PHE A 493 5.18 1.30 -35.24
N SER A 494 4.85 0.11 -35.76
CA SER A 494 5.82 -0.93 -36.11
C SER A 494 6.85 -0.50 -37.17
N THR A 495 6.48 0.44 -38.05
CA THR A 495 7.41 1.02 -39.04
C THR A 495 8.21 2.18 -38.46
N ILE A 496 7.58 3.00 -37.61
CA ILE A 496 8.23 4.18 -36.99
C ILE A 496 9.28 3.76 -35.95
N TYR A 497 8.99 2.70 -35.20
CA TYR A 497 9.79 2.18 -34.11
C TYR A 497 10.42 0.81 -34.45
N ASP A 498 10.71 0.59 -35.74
CA ASP A 498 11.38 -0.64 -36.19
C ASP A 498 12.67 -0.89 -35.39
N GLY A 499 12.83 -2.12 -34.89
CA GLY A 499 13.94 -2.52 -34.03
C GLY A 499 13.75 -2.27 -32.53
N LEU A 500 12.66 -1.62 -32.11
CA LEU A 500 12.23 -1.57 -30.71
C LEU A 500 11.19 -2.67 -30.43
N ASP A 501 11.27 -3.30 -29.25
CA ASP A 501 10.27 -4.25 -28.79
C ASP A 501 9.10 -3.52 -28.12
N LEU A 502 8.48 -2.58 -28.82
CA LEU A 502 7.43 -1.73 -28.29
C LEU A 502 6.09 -2.49 -28.23
N HIS A 503 5.53 -2.66 -27.03
CA HIS A 503 4.26 -3.36 -26.82
C HIS A 503 3.42 -2.72 -25.71
N GLU A 504 2.10 -2.93 -25.72
CA GLU A 504 1.26 -2.53 -24.59
C GLU A 504 1.59 -3.35 -23.33
N ARG A 505 1.48 -2.77 -22.13
CA ARG A 505 1.89 -3.47 -20.89
C ARG A 505 0.88 -4.50 -20.39
N HIS A 506 -0.31 -4.56 -20.99
CA HIS A 506 -1.28 -5.63 -20.75
C HIS A 506 -0.90 -6.92 -21.49
N PHE A 507 0.14 -6.91 -22.34
CA PHE A 507 0.66 -8.08 -23.06
C PHE A 507 -0.40 -8.85 -23.87
N ASN A 508 -1.39 -8.14 -24.42
CA ASN A 508 -2.59 -8.71 -25.03
C ASN A 508 -3.32 -9.76 -24.15
N VAL A 509 -3.27 -9.63 -22.82
CA VAL A 509 -3.98 -10.48 -21.86
C VAL A 509 -5.18 -9.72 -21.28
N ALA A 510 -6.33 -10.37 -21.31
CA ALA A 510 -7.61 -9.93 -20.78
C ALA A 510 -8.19 -10.95 -19.78
N GLN A 511 -9.44 -10.78 -19.38
CA GLN A 511 -10.20 -11.77 -18.59
C GLN A 511 -11.24 -12.46 -19.46
N ASP A 512 -11.47 -13.75 -19.25
CA ASP A 512 -12.63 -14.44 -19.81
C ASP A 512 -13.89 -14.24 -18.94
N ALA A 513 -15.03 -14.77 -19.39
CA ALA A 513 -16.30 -14.67 -18.67
C ALA A 513 -16.31 -15.41 -17.32
N SER A 514 -15.35 -16.31 -17.09
CA SER A 514 -15.16 -17.03 -15.83
C SER A 514 -14.17 -16.32 -14.89
N GLY A 515 -13.56 -15.22 -15.33
CA GLY A 515 -12.54 -14.48 -14.59
C GLY A 515 -11.13 -15.07 -14.69
N ASN A 516 -10.86 -15.98 -15.65
CA ASN A 516 -9.53 -16.53 -15.90
C ASN A 516 -8.76 -15.69 -16.94
N PRO A 517 -7.41 -15.77 -16.97
CA PRO A 517 -6.64 -15.09 -18.00
C PRO A 517 -6.96 -15.63 -19.39
N ALA A 518 -7.11 -14.74 -20.36
CA ALA A 518 -7.35 -15.09 -21.75
C ALA A 518 -6.70 -14.10 -22.71
N PRO A 519 -6.42 -14.48 -23.97
CA PRO A 519 -5.96 -13.53 -24.98
C PRO A 519 -7.04 -12.47 -25.28
N MET A 520 -6.60 -11.23 -25.47
CA MET A 520 -7.46 -10.11 -25.83
C MET A 520 -7.95 -10.22 -27.28
N ASN A 521 -9.22 -9.91 -27.52
CA ASN A 521 -9.86 -10.00 -28.83
C ASN A 521 -9.94 -8.63 -29.52
N PHE A 522 -9.07 -8.38 -30.51
CA PHE A 522 -9.08 -7.16 -31.32
C PHE A 522 -10.03 -7.22 -32.53
N ASP A 523 -10.45 -8.42 -32.96
CA ASP A 523 -11.37 -8.58 -34.10
C ASP A 523 -12.82 -8.29 -33.71
N SER A 524 -13.20 -8.62 -32.48
CA SER A 524 -14.55 -8.44 -31.96
C SER A 524 -14.51 -8.20 -30.44
N PRO A 525 -14.00 -7.03 -30.01
CA PRO A 525 -13.80 -6.73 -28.59
C PRO A 525 -15.11 -6.67 -27.82
N THR A 526 -15.05 -7.12 -26.57
CA THR A 526 -16.13 -7.10 -25.59
C THR A 526 -15.76 -6.23 -24.39
N ALA A 527 -16.67 -6.09 -23.42
CA ALA A 527 -16.36 -5.41 -22.16
C ALA A 527 -15.24 -6.08 -21.34
N LEU A 528 -14.93 -7.36 -21.63
CA LEU A 528 -13.89 -8.12 -20.94
C LEU A 528 -12.49 -7.89 -21.52
N ASP A 529 -12.41 -7.38 -22.76
CA ASP A 529 -11.17 -7.06 -23.46
C ASP A 529 -10.62 -5.68 -23.06
N GLY A 530 -10.66 -5.39 -21.75
CA GLY A 530 -10.27 -4.13 -21.13
C GLY A 530 -8.88 -4.17 -20.49
N SER A 531 -8.35 -2.99 -20.20
CA SER A 531 -7.03 -2.78 -19.57
C SER A 531 -7.06 -3.17 -18.08
N GLY A 532 -5.91 -3.52 -17.50
CA GLY A 532 -5.73 -3.52 -16.04
C GLY A 532 -6.43 -4.60 -15.23
N SER A 533 -7.12 -5.53 -15.88
CA SER A 533 -7.96 -6.55 -15.23
C SER A 533 -7.20 -7.43 -14.22
N TRP A 534 -5.88 -7.52 -14.35
CA TRP A 534 -4.99 -8.35 -13.53
C TRP A 534 -4.10 -7.55 -12.57
N PHE A 535 -4.28 -6.24 -12.47
CA PHE A 535 -3.45 -5.42 -11.58
C PHE A 535 -3.68 -5.78 -10.11
N ILE A 536 -4.95 -6.04 -9.76
CA ILE A 536 -5.36 -6.65 -8.50
C ILE A 536 -5.60 -8.14 -8.72
N ASN A 537 -4.71 -8.96 -8.20
CA ASN A 537 -4.75 -10.41 -8.28
C ASN A 537 -5.06 -11.01 -6.91
N LEU A 538 -6.31 -11.42 -6.69
CA LEU A 538 -6.75 -12.03 -5.42
C LEU A 538 -6.22 -13.47 -5.23
N ALA A 539 -5.80 -14.12 -6.31
CA ALA A 539 -5.17 -15.43 -6.25
C ALA A 539 -3.69 -15.35 -5.85
N ASP A 540 -3.05 -14.20 -6.07
CA ASP A 540 -1.68 -13.91 -5.65
C ASP A 540 -1.55 -12.46 -5.13
N LEU A 541 -1.66 -12.31 -3.81
CA LEU A 541 -1.57 -11.02 -3.14
C LEU A 541 -0.17 -10.40 -3.24
N LYS A 542 0.88 -11.20 -3.44
CA LYS A 542 2.26 -10.73 -3.63
C LYS A 542 2.39 -10.07 -5.01
N ASN A 543 1.77 -10.65 -6.03
CA ASN A 543 1.71 -10.04 -7.35
C ASN A 543 1.01 -8.66 -7.30
N THR A 544 -0.12 -8.54 -6.58
CA THR A 544 -0.80 -7.26 -6.37
C THR A 544 0.11 -6.20 -5.73
N ARG A 545 0.79 -6.57 -4.64
CA ARG A 545 1.78 -5.72 -3.96
C ARG A 545 2.87 -5.25 -4.92
N ASP A 546 3.42 -6.17 -5.70
CA ASP A 546 4.56 -5.88 -6.56
C ASP A 546 4.17 -5.16 -7.85
N ASN A 547 2.90 -5.23 -8.29
CA ASN A 547 2.36 -4.35 -9.34
C ASN A 547 2.34 -2.88 -8.88
N LEU A 548 1.96 -2.62 -7.63
CA LEU A 548 2.05 -1.28 -7.03
C LEU A 548 3.50 -0.81 -6.93
N ARG A 549 4.41 -1.67 -6.47
CA ARG A 549 5.84 -1.32 -6.35
C ARG A 549 6.50 -1.09 -7.70
N GLN A 550 6.21 -1.93 -8.69
CA GLN A 550 6.71 -1.77 -10.06
C GLN A 550 6.23 -0.44 -10.66
N ALA A 551 4.96 -0.08 -10.46
CA ALA A 551 4.45 1.21 -10.91
C ALA A 551 5.23 2.40 -10.33
N VAL A 552 5.60 2.34 -9.05
CA VAL A 552 6.43 3.38 -8.42
C VAL A 552 7.82 3.44 -9.05
N MET A 553 8.45 2.28 -9.29
CA MET A 553 9.77 2.22 -9.97
C MET A 553 9.71 2.75 -11.40
N ASP A 554 8.63 2.48 -12.13
CA ASP A 554 8.40 2.99 -13.47
C ASP A 554 8.30 4.52 -13.46
N LEU A 555 7.53 5.09 -12.53
CA LEU A 555 7.37 6.53 -12.38
C LEU A 555 8.67 7.23 -11.94
N LEU A 556 9.50 6.61 -11.09
CA LEU A 556 10.83 7.14 -10.74
C LEU A 556 11.75 7.21 -11.95
N ASN A 557 11.72 6.18 -12.81
CA ASN A 557 12.50 6.17 -14.04
C ASN A 557 11.94 7.13 -15.10
N LEU A 558 10.62 7.30 -15.21
CA LEU A 558 10.00 8.32 -16.04
C LEU A 558 10.42 9.73 -15.58
N ASN A 559 10.37 10.00 -14.28
CA ASN A 559 10.80 11.26 -13.69
C ASN A 559 12.26 11.57 -14.02
N ALA A 560 13.17 10.61 -13.83
CA ALA A 560 14.57 10.77 -14.18
C ALA A 560 14.81 10.95 -15.69
N SER A 561 13.85 10.53 -16.54
CA SER A 561 13.93 10.61 -18.00
C SER A 561 13.34 11.89 -18.59
N LEU A 562 12.70 12.76 -17.81
CA LEU A 562 12.07 14.00 -18.33
C LEU A 562 13.06 14.88 -19.08
N GLY A 563 14.32 14.97 -18.62
CA GLY A 563 15.37 15.71 -19.31
C GLY A 563 15.73 15.10 -20.67
N ALA A 564 15.76 13.76 -20.76
CA ALA A 564 16.00 13.04 -22.02
C ALA A 564 14.83 13.23 -23.00
N ILE A 565 13.58 13.18 -22.50
CA ILE A 565 12.37 13.47 -23.30
C ILE A 565 12.42 14.91 -23.84
N SER A 566 12.79 15.87 -22.99
CA SER A 566 12.96 17.26 -23.40
C SER A 566 14.06 17.41 -24.46
N ALA A 567 15.15 16.66 -24.36
CA ALA A 567 16.27 16.76 -25.30
C ALA A 567 15.93 16.26 -26.72
N LEU A 568 14.84 15.50 -26.89
CA LEU A 568 14.37 15.05 -28.20
C LEU A 568 13.86 16.19 -29.08
N ASP A 569 13.53 17.36 -28.50
CA ASP A 569 12.94 18.51 -29.20
C ASP A 569 11.83 18.11 -30.20
N ILE A 570 10.86 17.33 -29.68
CA ILE A 570 9.80 16.70 -30.47
C ILE A 570 9.07 17.77 -31.30
N ASP A 571 9.00 17.56 -32.62
CA ASP A 571 8.35 18.49 -33.56
C ASP A 571 8.90 19.93 -33.48
N SER A 572 10.18 20.10 -33.08
CA SER A 572 10.82 21.41 -32.79
C SER A 572 10.04 22.24 -31.75
N ASN A 573 9.40 21.54 -30.82
CA ASN A 573 8.55 22.11 -29.79
C ASN A 573 8.76 21.48 -28.41
N GLY A 574 9.65 20.49 -28.29
CA GLY A 574 9.85 19.72 -27.07
C GLY A 574 10.81 20.42 -26.11
N ALA A 575 10.31 21.30 -25.25
CA ALA A 575 11.09 21.82 -24.12
C ALA A 575 10.28 21.68 -22.82
N LEU A 576 10.63 20.70 -22.00
CA LEU A 576 10.00 20.45 -20.70
C LEU A 576 10.78 21.18 -19.60
N ASN A 577 10.06 21.78 -18.65
CA ASN A 577 10.64 22.33 -17.44
C ASN A 577 10.73 21.24 -16.36
N THR A 578 11.92 20.68 -16.17
CA THR A 578 12.17 19.63 -15.17
C THR A 578 12.27 20.13 -13.74
N ASP A 579 12.34 21.46 -13.53
CA ASP A 579 12.29 22.11 -12.22
C ASP A 579 10.85 22.49 -11.81
N ASN A 580 9.88 22.28 -12.70
CA ASN A 580 8.46 22.52 -12.47
C ASN A 580 7.62 21.31 -12.87
N VAL A 581 7.68 20.26 -12.05
CA VAL A 581 7.02 18.97 -12.27
C VAL A 581 5.90 18.77 -11.26
N THR A 582 4.66 18.62 -11.72
CA THR A 582 3.51 18.26 -10.87
C THR A 582 3.03 16.86 -11.20
N LEU A 583 2.69 16.06 -10.18
CA LEU A 583 2.02 14.79 -10.40
C LEU A 583 0.50 14.97 -10.34
N VAL A 584 -0.23 14.40 -11.29
CA VAL A 584 -1.69 14.31 -11.24
C VAL A 584 -2.11 12.84 -11.38
N GLY A 585 -2.77 12.32 -10.36
CA GLY A 585 -3.29 10.95 -10.33
C GLY A 585 -4.80 10.91 -10.14
N ALA A 586 -5.47 10.01 -10.85
CA ALA A 586 -6.91 9.75 -10.68
C ALA A 586 -7.13 8.29 -10.27
N SER A 587 -8.01 8.03 -9.28
CA SER A 587 -8.33 6.67 -8.81
C SER A 587 -7.07 5.90 -8.38
N LEU A 588 -6.81 4.72 -8.93
CA LEU A 588 -5.57 3.97 -8.74
C LEU A 588 -4.31 4.81 -9.05
N GLY A 589 -4.36 5.73 -10.01
CA GLY A 589 -3.26 6.64 -10.28
C GLY A 589 -3.05 7.65 -9.15
N GLY A 590 -4.11 7.99 -8.41
CA GLY A 590 -4.02 8.73 -7.15
C GLY A 590 -3.35 7.90 -6.05
N ILE A 591 -3.74 6.63 -5.92
CA ILE A 591 -3.16 5.66 -4.98
C ILE A 591 -1.65 5.50 -5.25
N VAL A 592 -1.28 5.05 -6.45
CA VAL A 592 0.13 4.89 -6.85
C VAL A 592 0.87 6.22 -6.78
N GLY A 593 0.22 7.32 -7.18
CA GLY A 593 0.82 8.65 -7.21
C GLY A 593 1.15 9.22 -5.83
N THR A 594 0.33 8.94 -4.81
CA THR A 594 0.66 9.27 -3.41
C THR A 594 1.91 8.53 -2.95
N THR A 595 1.98 7.23 -3.19
CA THR A 595 3.15 6.41 -2.84
C THR A 595 4.41 6.89 -3.55
N TYR A 596 4.34 7.05 -4.89
CA TYR A 596 5.46 7.55 -5.70
C TYR A 596 5.95 8.91 -5.22
N THR A 597 5.04 9.83 -4.92
CA THR A 597 5.40 11.18 -4.47
C THR A 597 6.17 11.17 -3.16
N GLY A 598 5.71 10.38 -2.18
CA GLY A 598 6.42 10.17 -0.91
C GLY A 598 7.81 9.59 -1.13
N ILE A 599 7.91 8.52 -1.93
CA ILE A 599 9.18 7.83 -2.22
C ILE A 599 10.17 8.72 -2.97
N ASN A 600 9.74 9.43 -4.01
CA ASN A 600 10.62 10.28 -4.83
C ASN A 600 11.42 11.27 -3.98
N GLN A 601 10.77 11.86 -2.97
CA GLN A 601 11.37 12.91 -2.16
C GLN A 601 12.25 12.34 -1.05
N VAL A 602 11.85 11.22 -0.44
CA VAL A 602 12.71 10.46 0.47
C VAL A 602 13.97 9.97 -0.25
N ALA A 603 13.83 9.49 -1.48
CA ALA A 603 14.95 9.04 -2.31
C ALA A 603 15.94 10.17 -2.63
N ILE A 604 15.45 11.37 -3.00
CA ILE A 604 16.31 12.54 -3.22
C ILE A 604 17.15 12.86 -1.97
N GLN A 605 16.55 12.78 -0.78
CA GLN A 605 17.26 13.03 0.48
C GLN A 605 18.26 11.92 0.81
N ALA A 606 17.86 10.65 0.68
CA ALA A 606 18.71 9.50 0.94
C ALA A 606 19.93 9.44 0.01
N ASP A 607 19.80 9.94 -1.21
CA ASP A 607 20.83 9.91 -2.25
C ASP A 607 21.61 11.23 -2.37
N ALA A 608 21.41 12.17 -1.44
CA ALA A 608 21.98 13.53 -1.52
C ALA A 608 23.51 13.56 -1.63
N ASN A 609 24.21 12.63 -0.97
CA ASN A 609 25.67 12.51 -1.03
C ASN A 609 26.20 12.08 -2.41
N PHE A 610 25.35 11.52 -3.27
CA PHE A 610 25.71 11.03 -4.60
C PHE A 610 25.23 11.93 -5.75
N GLY A 611 24.36 12.90 -5.44
CA GLY A 611 23.59 13.63 -6.46
C GLY A 611 22.48 12.74 -7.01
N SER A 612 21.25 12.97 -6.55
CA SER A 612 20.09 12.24 -7.04
C SER A 612 19.85 12.52 -8.53
N ASN A 613 19.43 11.48 -9.27
CA ASN A 613 19.01 11.60 -10.67
C ASN A 613 17.54 12.05 -10.80
N LEU A 614 16.82 12.16 -9.69
CA LEU A 614 15.39 12.45 -9.67
C LEU A 614 15.14 13.95 -9.65
N ASN A 615 14.15 14.37 -10.44
CA ASN A 615 13.59 15.71 -10.39
C ASN A 615 12.67 15.84 -9.17
N SER A 616 12.84 16.92 -8.40
CA SER A 616 11.95 17.22 -7.29
C SER A 616 10.58 17.63 -7.82
N LEU A 617 9.52 17.05 -7.24
CA LEU A 617 8.15 17.44 -7.54
C LEU A 617 7.82 18.80 -6.92
N ASN A 618 7.02 19.61 -7.61
CA ASN A 618 6.50 20.91 -7.18
C ASN A 618 5.13 20.80 -6.54
N GLY A 619 4.38 19.73 -6.80
CA GLY A 619 3.10 19.48 -6.15
C GLY A 619 2.48 18.15 -6.55
N LEU A 620 1.40 17.81 -5.86
CA LEU A 620 0.63 16.59 -6.06
C LEU A 620 -0.86 16.92 -6.14
N VAL A 621 -1.54 16.41 -7.16
CA VAL A 621 -3.01 16.38 -7.23
C VAL A 621 -3.49 14.93 -7.25
N VAL A 622 -4.39 14.59 -6.31
CA VAL A 622 -5.03 13.28 -6.23
C VAL A 622 -6.53 13.46 -6.37
N SER A 623 -7.12 12.87 -7.41
CA SER A 623 -8.56 12.87 -7.61
C SER A 623 -9.11 11.48 -7.35
N VAL A 624 -10.09 11.39 -6.44
CA VAL A 624 -10.78 10.15 -6.03
C VAL A 624 -9.81 8.99 -5.70
N GLY A 625 -8.67 9.31 -5.08
CA GLY A 625 -7.73 8.33 -4.52
C GLY A 625 -8.03 8.03 -3.05
N GLY A 626 -7.40 7.00 -2.49
CA GLY A 626 -7.59 6.61 -1.10
C GLY A 626 -6.50 5.71 -0.54
N THR A 627 -6.66 5.32 0.71
CA THR A 627 -5.73 4.51 1.51
C THR A 627 -6.37 3.19 1.95
N GLN A 628 -5.56 2.24 2.44
CA GLN A 628 -5.99 0.90 2.87
C GLN A 628 -6.66 0.10 1.75
N LEU A 629 -5.91 -0.19 0.69
CA LEU A 629 -6.40 -0.80 -0.56
C LEU A 629 -7.26 -2.04 -0.34
N ALA A 630 -6.89 -2.95 0.57
CA ALA A 630 -7.68 -4.16 0.81
C ALA A 630 -9.05 -3.83 1.42
N HIS A 631 -9.09 -2.94 2.42
CA HIS A 631 -10.34 -2.50 3.03
C HIS A 631 -11.15 -1.58 2.10
N LEU A 632 -10.50 -0.72 1.33
CA LEU A 632 -11.11 0.13 0.32
C LEU A 632 -11.85 -0.73 -0.71
N LEU A 633 -11.18 -1.74 -1.28
CA LEU A 633 -11.79 -2.65 -2.24
C LEU A 633 -12.94 -3.46 -1.63
N ASN A 634 -12.81 -3.87 -0.37
CA ASN A 634 -13.86 -4.58 0.37
C ASN A 634 -15.10 -3.70 0.66
N ASN A 635 -14.93 -2.39 0.80
CA ASN A 635 -16.02 -1.45 1.08
C ASN A 635 -16.52 -0.72 -0.18
N SER A 636 -15.90 -0.98 -1.33
CA SER A 636 -16.29 -0.42 -2.63
C SER A 636 -17.59 -1.04 -3.14
N GLN A 637 -18.60 -0.22 -3.44
CA GLN A 637 -19.85 -0.72 -4.03
C GLN A 637 -19.61 -1.34 -5.43
N ALA A 638 -18.61 -0.84 -6.16
CA ALA A 638 -18.26 -1.33 -7.48
C ALA A 638 -17.47 -2.66 -7.43
N PHE A 639 -16.54 -2.82 -6.49
CA PHE A 639 -15.64 -3.98 -6.47
C PHE A 639 -16.03 -5.07 -5.47
N ALA A 640 -16.58 -4.71 -4.30
CA ALA A 640 -16.85 -5.65 -3.23
C ALA A 640 -17.73 -6.83 -3.63
N PRO A 641 -18.84 -6.67 -4.41
CA PRO A 641 -19.68 -7.81 -4.78
C PRO A 641 -18.92 -8.89 -5.56
N ARG A 642 -18.02 -8.49 -6.48
CA ARG A 642 -17.23 -9.42 -7.28
C ARG A 642 -16.15 -10.11 -6.43
N ILE A 643 -15.47 -9.35 -5.58
CA ILE A 643 -14.44 -9.86 -4.66
C ILE A 643 -15.07 -10.89 -3.71
N GLN A 644 -16.16 -10.52 -3.05
CA GLN A 644 -16.88 -11.37 -2.11
C GLN A 644 -17.43 -12.64 -2.78
N ALA A 645 -17.97 -12.54 -3.99
CA ALA A 645 -18.41 -13.71 -4.74
C ALA A 645 -17.25 -14.66 -5.09
N GLY A 646 -16.10 -14.11 -5.52
CA GLY A 646 -14.90 -14.90 -5.82
C GLY A 646 -14.32 -15.60 -4.59
N LEU A 647 -14.30 -14.91 -3.44
CA LEU A 647 -13.89 -15.47 -2.16
C LEU A 647 -14.86 -16.56 -1.67
N ALA A 648 -16.17 -16.30 -1.76
CA ALA A 648 -17.20 -17.27 -1.37
C ALA A 648 -17.15 -18.55 -2.21
N ALA A 649 -16.84 -18.45 -3.51
CA ALA A 649 -16.61 -19.60 -4.37
C ALA A 649 -15.43 -20.49 -3.91
N ASN A 650 -14.51 -19.94 -3.12
CA ASN A 650 -13.39 -20.64 -2.50
C ASN A 650 -13.62 -20.93 -1.00
N GLY A 651 -14.85 -20.77 -0.50
CA GLY A 651 -15.23 -21.06 0.89
C GLY A 651 -14.94 -19.94 1.89
N VAL A 652 -14.44 -18.78 1.43
CA VAL A 652 -14.14 -17.62 2.27
C VAL A 652 -15.34 -16.67 2.24
N ASN A 653 -16.22 -16.75 3.24
CA ASN A 653 -17.53 -16.08 3.24
C ASN A 653 -17.56 -14.86 4.17
N VAL A 654 -18.19 -13.77 3.76
CA VAL A 654 -18.42 -12.58 4.61
C VAL A 654 -19.05 -12.98 5.95
N GLY A 655 -18.60 -12.38 7.05
CA GLY A 655 -19.07 -12.70 8.41
C GLY A 655 -18.44 -13.96 9.01
N THR A 656 -17.37 -14.48 8.43
CA THR A 656 -16.57 -15.58 8.97
C THR A 656 -15.17 -15.11 9.35
N SER A 657 -14.53 -15.78 10.31
CA SER A 657 -13.15 -15.46 10.69
C SER A 657 -12.15 -15.66 9.56
N ASP A 658 -12.44 -16.56 8.61
CA ASP A 658 -11.61 -16.76 7.41
C ASP A 658 -11.61 -15.51 6.51
N TYR A 659 -12.75 -14.83 6.41
CA TYR A 659 -12.89 -13.61 5.64
C TYR A 659 -12.13 -12.44 6.27
N GLU A 660 -12.27 -12.25 7.58
CA GLU A 660 -11.53 -11.22 8.30
C GLU A 660 -10.02 -11.50 8.27
N SER A 661 -9.63 -12.77 8.36
CA SER A 661 -8.22 -13.19 8.21
C SER A 661 -7.68 -12.89 6.81
N PHE A 662 -8.49 -13.12 5.77
CA PHE A 662 -8.13 -12.75 4.40
C PHE A 662 -7.89 -11.24 4.29
N LEU A 663 -8.79 -10.40 4.81
CA LEU A 663 -8.63 -8.95 4.77
C LEU A 663 -7.36 -8.48 5.50
N TYR A 664 -7.09 -9.05 6.68
CA TYR A 664 -5.88 -8.73 7.44
C TYR A 664 -4.59 -9.07 6.70
N VAL A 665 -4.51 -10.28 6.13
CA VAL A 665 -3.33 -10.73 5.37
C VAL A 665 -3.20 -9.97 4.06
N ALA A 666 -4.30 -9.70 3.36
CA ALA A 666 -4.31 -8.88 2.15
C ALA A 666 -3.77 -7.48 2.43
N GLN A 667 -4.28 -6.80 3.48
CA GLN A 667 -3.80 -5.47 3.86
C GLN A 667 -2.33 -5.51 4.30
N SER A 668 -1.91 -6.53 5.05
CA SER A 668 -0.51 -6.72 5.45
C SER A 668 0.41 -6.88 4.23
N THR A 669 0.00 -7.69 3.26
CA THR A 669 0.79 -7.96 2.05
C THR A 669 0.95 -6.69 1.20
N VAL A 670 -0.12 -5.95 0.93
CA VAL A 670 -0.07 -4.77 0.06
C VAL A 670 0.46 -3.51 0.75
N SER A 671 0.68 -3.53 2.08
CA SER A 671 1.09 -2.35 2.86
C SER A 671 2.31 -1.62 2.28
N SER A 672 3.23 -2.33 1.65
CA SER A 672 4.46 -1.79 1.04
C SER A 672 4.29 -1.20 -0.36
N GLY A 673 3.07 -1.13 -0.88
CA GLY A 673 2.68 -0.33 -2.05
C GLY A 673 1.45 0.55 -1.79
N ASP A 674 0.90 0.50 -0.58
CA ASP A 674 -0.33 1.19 -0.17
C ASP A 674 -0.04 2.59 0.37
N PRO A 675 -0.73 3.64 -0.11
CA PRO A 675 -0.62 5.01 0.38
C PRO A 675 -0.72 5.17 1.89
N VAL A 676 -1.43 4.28 2.60
CA VAL A 676 -1.57 4.37 4.06
C VAL A 676 -0.21 4.36 4.79
N SER A 677 0.79 3.71 4.17
CA SER A 677 2.16 3.66 4.68
C SER A 677 3.00 4.90 4.31
N PHE A 678 2.56 5.72 3.35
CA PHE A 678 3.35 6.82 2.76
C PHE A 678 2.67 8.19 2.85
N ALA A 679 1.40 8.25 3.25
CA ALA A 679 0.61 9.48 3.27
C ALA A 679 1.15 10.51 4.26
N SER A 680 1.77 10.08 5.36
CA SER A 680 2.50 10.97 6.28
C SER A 680 3.69 11.65 5.59
N SER A 681 4.40 10.95 4.70
CA SER A 681 5.49 11.52 3.90
C SER A 681 4.94 12.57 2.93
N VAL A 682 3.73 12.40 2.41
CA VAL A 682 3.03 13.43 1.62
C VAL A 682 2.65 14.64 2.48
N GLY A 683 2.23 14.45 3.74
CA GLY A 683 2.07 15.55 4.70
C GLY A 683 3.39 16.29 4.99
N ALA A 684 4.50 15.56 5.09
CA ALA A 684 5.84 16.15 5.25
C ALA A 684 6.26 16.98 4.02
N LEU A 685 5.80 16.62 2.81
CA LEU A 685 6.01 17.41 1.60
C LEU A 685 5.26 18.73 1.64
N ALA A 686 4.00 18.70 2.06
CA ALA A 686 3.23 19.92 2.28
C ALA A 686 3.95 20.83 3.30
N ALA A 687 4.44 20.27 4.41
CA ALA A 687 5.24 21.01 5.38
C ALA A 687 6.55 21.59 4.80
N ALA A 688 7.14 20.91 3.81
CA ALA A 688 8.33 21.37 3.08
C ALA A 688 8.02 22.36 1.92
N GLY A 689 6.77 22.83 1.79
CA GLY A 689 6.37 23.81 0.77
C GLY A 689 6.04 23.21 -0.60
N LYS A 690 5.77 21.90 -0.67
CA LYS A 690 5.30 21.22 -1.88
C LYS A 690 3.80 20.96 -1.75
N PRO A 691 2.94 21.78 -2.38
CA PRO A 691 1.50 21.72 -2.15
C PRO A 691 0.86 20.41 -2.62
N VAL A 692 -0.24 20.04 -1.94
CA VAL A 692 -1.04 18.83 -2.17
C VAL A 692 -2.51 19.23 -2.29
N LEU A 693 -3.15 18.80 -3.36
CA LEU A 693 -4.59 18.99 -3.60
C LEU A 693 -5.27 17.63 -3.74
N LEU A 694 -6.24 17.36 -2.87
CA LEU A 694 -7.11 16.20 -2.95
C LEU A 694 -8.47 16.62 -3.50
N GLN A 695 -9.04 15.81 -4.37
CA GLN A 695 -10.39 15.99 -4.91
C GLN A 695 -11.23 14.77 -4.57
N GLN A 696 -12.39 14.99 -3.94
CA GLN A 696 -13.32 13.96 -3.54
C GLN A 696 -14.66 14.16 -4.22
N ILE A 697 -15.27 13.07 -4.67
CA ILE A 697 -16.70 13.01 -4.97
C ILE A 697 -17.40 12.36 -3.79
N ASN A 698 -18.37 13.04 -3.19
CA ASN A 698 -19.15 12.49 -2.08
C ASN A 698 -20.03 11.34 -2.57
N GLY A 699 -20.00 10.22 -1.85
CA GLY A 699 -20.73 9.02 -2.23
C GLY A 699 -20.14 8.29 -3.45
N ASP A 700 -18.85 8.49 -3.74
CA ASP A 700 -18.13 7.72 -4.75
C ASP A 700 -18.30 6.21 -4.47
N THR A 701 -18.73 5.48 -5.50
CA THR A 701 -19.06 4.05 -5.44
C THR A 701 -17.85 3.15 -5.68
N VAL A 702 -16.76 3.71 -6.20
CA VAL A 702 -15.53 2.99 -6.56
C VAL A 702 -14.49 3.13 -5.45
N VAL A 703 -14.19 4.37 -5.04
CA VAL A 703 -13.32 4.68 -3.89
C VAL A 703 -14.18 5.28 -2.79
N PRO A 704 -14.56 4.50 -1.77
CA PRO A 704 -15.31 5.01 -0.63
C PRO A 704 -14.61 6.20 0.03
N ASN A 705 -15.38 7.18 0.49
CA ASN A 705 -14.80 8.35 1.17
C ASN A 705 -14.17 7.94 2.50
N GLY A 706 -14.83 7.12 3.31
CA GLY A 706 -14.28 6.56 4.55
C GLY A 706 -15.29 5.69 5.28
N ASP A 707 -14.86 5.09 6.40
CA ASP A 707 -15.72 4.34 7.32
C ASP A 707 -15.28 4.65 8.77
N PRO A 708 -16.19 4.98 9.71
CA PRO A 708 -15.84 5.26 11.10
C PRO A 708 -15.10 4.12 11.81
N SER A 709 -15.34 2.87 11.42
CA SER A 709 -14.64 1.69 11.93
C SER A 709 -13.25 1.51 11.31
N LEU A 710 -12.92 2.24 10.25
CA LEU A 710 -11.65 2.22 9.52
C LEU A 710 -11.16 3.65 9.26
N PRO A 711 -10.70 4.37 10.30
CA PRO A 711 -10.43 5.82 10.24
C PRO A 711 -9.32 6.21 9.25
N MET A 712 -8.51 5.25 8.82
CA MET A 712 -7.42 5.45 7.86
C MET A 712 -7.78 5.00 6.44
N MET A 713 -9.02 4.60 6.14
CA MET A 713 -9.43 4.09 4.84
C MET A 713 -10.03 5.18 3.95
N GLY A 714 -9.87 5.03 2.63
CA GLY A 714 -10.55 5.87 1.65
C GLY A 714 -9.94 7.26 1.49
N THR A 715 -10.68 8.17 0.87
CA THR A 715 -10.22 9.55 0.62
C THR A 715 -10.13 10.40 1.90
N ASP A 716 -11.02 10.19 2.87
CA ASP A 716 -10.98 10.84 4.18
C ASP A 716 -9.75 10.37 4.99
N GLY A 717 -9.43 9.07 4.93
CA GLY A 717 -8.20 8.52 5.52
C GLY A 717 -6.94 9.14 4.91
N LEU A 718 -6.89 9.25 3.58
CA LEU A 718 -5.79 9.93 2.88
C LEU A 718 -5.68 11.41 3.31
N ALA A 719 -6.80 12.13 3.34
CA ALA A 719 -6.84 13.53 3.75
C ALA A 719 -6.34 13.74 5.20
N SER A 720 -6.76 12.87 6.12
CA SER A 720 -6.32 12.93 7.52
C SER A 720 -4.81 12.67 7.64
N LEU A 721 -4.31 11.60 7.00
CA LEU A 721 -2.89 11.22 7.06
C LEU A 721 -1.97 12.24 6.38
N SER A 722 -2.45 12.93 5.33
CA SER A 722 -1.70 14.00 4.67
C SER A 722 -1.89 15.38 5.30
N SER A 723 -2.64 15.49 6.41
CA SER A 723 -3.00 16.76 7.07
C SER A 723 -3.73 17.76 6.15
N ALA A 724 -4.50 17.26 5.18
CA ALA A 724 -5.25 18.11 4.25
C ALA A 724 -6.47 18.74 4.93
N VAL A 725 -6.65 20.05 4.75
CA VAL A 725 -7.82 20.78 5.26
C VAL A 725 -8.90 20.93 4.19
N GLN A 726 -10.17 20.83 4.57
CA GLN A 726 -11.26 21.03 3.61
C GLN A 726 -11.31 22.48 3.15
N LEU A 727 -11.33 22.67 1.83
CA LEU A 727 -11.29 23.98 1.20
C LEU A 727 -12.70 24.46 0.86
N ALA A 728 -12.95 25.75 1.07
CA ALA A 728 -14.20 26.41 0.70
C ALA A 728 -14.14 26.95 -0.75
N PRO A 729 -15.30 27.21 -1.39
CA PRO A 729 -15.35 27.91 -2.67
C PRO A 729 -14.62 29.25 -2.67
N GLY A 730 -13.92 29.56 -3.77
CA GLY A 730 -13.13 30.77 -3.96
C GLY A 730 -11.75 30.50 -4.56
N ALA A 731 -10.99 31.57 -4.78
CA ALA A 731 -9.56 31.47 -5.07
C ALA A 731 -8.83 31.26 -3.73
N VAL A 732 -8.30 30.05 -3.52
CA VAL A 732 -7.68 29.65 -2.26
C VAL A 732 -6.17 29.55 -2.41
N ASP A 733 -5.43 30.20 -1.50
CA ASP A 733 -3.98 30.05 -1.40
C ASP A 733 -3.62 28.91 -0.44
N LEU A 734 -3.18 27.77 -0.99
CA LEU A 734 -2.83 26.61 -0.18
C LEU A 734 -1.65 26.86 0.76
N THR A 735 -0.75 27.80 0.45
CA THR A 735 0.38 28.12 1.35
C THR A 735 -0.10 28.72 2.67
N SER A 736 -1.24 29.41 2.64
CA SER A 736 -1.93 29.90 3.84
C SER A 736 -2.74 28.82 4.57
N GLN A 737 -2.92 27.64 3.96
CA GLN A 737 -3.72 26.52 4.45
C GLN A 737 -2.86 25.30 4.83
N GLY A 738 -1.55 25.49 5.08
CA GLY A 738 -0.65 24.40 5.44
C GLY A 738 -0.20 23.53 4.27
N ASN A 739 -0.35 24.03 3.03
CA ASN A 739 0.05 23.39 1.77
C ASN A 739 -0.68 22.08 1.44
N ALA A 740 -1.69 21.65 2.19
CA ALA A 740 -2.47 20.45 1.89
C ALA A 740 -3.96 20.77 2.00
N GLY A 741 -4.73 20.53 0.94
CA GLY A 741 -6.16 20.81 0.93
C GLY A 741 -6.98 19.74 0.23
N ILE A 742 -8.23 19.58 0.65
CA ILE A 742 -9.22 18.70 0.02
C ILE A 742 -10.44 19.50 -0.44
N VAL A 743 -10.84 19.31 -1.69
CA VAL A 743 -12.12 19.81 -2.23
C VAL A 743 -13.09 18.64 -2.30
N LYS A 744 -14.26 18.80 -1.67
CA LYS A 744 -15.33 17.80 -1.68
C LYS A 744 -16.45 18.28 -2.60
N MET A 745 -16.85 17.43 -3.55
CA MET A 745 -17.93 17.70 -4.49
C MET A 745 -19.19 16.92 -4.09
N THR A 746 -20.35 17.58 -4.10
CA THR A 746 -21.66 16.98 -3.76
C THR A 746 -22.34 16.32 -4.95
N ALA A 747 -21.78 16.46 -6.16
CA ALA A 747 -22.24 15.85 -7.40
C ALA A 747 -21.05 15.35 -8.24
N GLY A 748 -21.33 14.59 -9.30
CA GLY A 748 -20.32 13.98 -10.16
C GLY A 748 -20.19 12.48 -9.92
N GLY A 749 -19.21 11.86 -10.56
CA GLY A 749 -18.88 10.45 -10.37
C GLY A 749 -17.37 10.22 -10.37
N HIS A 750 -16.97 8.97 -10.16
CA HIS A 750 -15.55 8.59 -10.00
C HIS A 750 -14.64 9.10 -11.14
N GLY A 751 -15.11 9.06 -12.38
CA GLY A 751 -14.35 9.50 -13.55
C GLY A 751 -14.33 11.01 -13.79
N SER A 752 -14.96 11.82 -12.93
CA SER A 752 -15.30 13.21 -13.24
C SER A 752 -14.12 14.10 -13.63
N LEU A 753 -12.91 13.88 -13.10
CA LEU A 753 -11.74 14.67 -13.54
C LEU A 753 -11.44 14.51 -15.04
N LEU A 754 -11.70 13.31 -15.58
CA LEU A 754 -11.26 12.90 -16.92
C LEU A 754 -12.39 12.96 -17.94
N THR A 755 -13.61 12.67 -17.52
CA THR A 755 -14.79 12.62 -18.39
C THR A 755 -16.06 12.97 -17.60
N PRO A 756 -17.06 13.62 -18.22
CA PRO A 756 -18.37 13.81 -17.61
C PRO A 756 -18.95 12.51 -17.06
N SER A 757 -19.30 12.52 -15.77
CA SER A 757 -19.86 11.33 -15.07
C SER A 757 -20.82 11.74 -13.95
N GLY A 758 -21.61 10.77 -13.45
CA GLY A 758 -22.55 10.99 -12.33
C GLY A 758 -23.69 11.99 -12.61
N GLY A 759 -24.00 12.26 -13.88
CA GLY A 759 -25.07 13.18 -14.27
C GLY A 759 -24.76 14.67 -14.03
N ALA A 760 -23.52 15.02 -13.68
CA ALA A 760 -23.10 16.39 -13.37
C ALA A 760 -21.88 16.79 -14.23
N PRO A 761 -22.05 16.99 -15.56
CA PRO A 761 -20.94 17.28 -16.47
C PRO A 761 -20.14 18.55 -16.11
N GLN A 762 -20.76 19.52 -15.43
CA GLN A 762 -20.10 20.73 -14.95
C GLN A 762 -18.98 20.44 -13.93
N VAL A 763 -19.08 19.33 -13.18
CA VAL A 763 -18.07 18.92 -12.20
C VAL A 763 -16.75 18.57 -12.88
N THR A 764 -16.77 18.07 -14.12
CA THR A 764 -15.53 17.82 -14.88
C THR A 764 -14.78 19.11 -15.14
N ALA A 765 -15.47 20.15 -15.60
CA ALA A 765 -14.85 21.46 -15.81
C ALA A 765 -14.30 22.04 -14.50
N GLU A 766 -15.02 21.85 -13.39
CA GLU A 766 -14.61 22.30 -12.06
C GLU A 766 -13.33 21.61 -11.58
N LEU A 767 -13.29 20.27 -11.62
CA LEU A 767 -12.10 19.52 -11.20
C LEU A 767 -10.88 19.84 -12.08
N GLN A 768 -11.08 20.01 -13.40
CA GLN A 768 -10.01 20.41 -14.31
C GLN A 768 -9.53 21.85 -14.07
N ALA A 769 -10.44 22.78 -13.74
CA ALA A 769 -10.07 24.16 -13.38
C ALA A 769 -9.24 24.22 -12.10
N GLN A 770 -9.56 23.39 -11.10
CA GLN A 770 -8.77 23.23 -9.88
C GLN A 770 -7.36 22.71 -10.19
N VAL A 771 -7.22 21.65 -10.99
CA VAL A 771 -5.90 21.10 -11.38
C VAL A 771 -5.09 22.14 -12.16
N MET A 772 -5.71 22.79 -13.15
CA MET A 772 -5.04 23.77 -14.00
C MET A 772 -4.53 24.97 -13.19
N SER A 773 -5.36 25.55 -12.34
CA SER A 773 -4.98 26.69 -11.49
C SER A 773 -3.90 26.31 -10.47
N PHE A 774 -3.99 25.10 -9.91
CA PHE A 774 -2.96 24.55 -9.05
C PHE A 774 -1.61 24.45 -9.78
N VAL A 775 -1.55 23.84 -10.96
CA VAL A 775 -0.29 23.66 -11.70
C VAL A 775 0.31 25.01 -12.13
N LEU A 776 -0.51 25.91 -12.68
CA LEU A 776 -0.03 27.23 -13.15
C LEU A 776 0.57 28.08 -12.02
N SER A 777 0.02 27.97 -10.83
CA SER A 777 0.42 28.77 -9.68
C SER A 777 1.53 28.13 -8.83
N GLY A 778 2.01 26.94 -9.22
CA GLY A 778 2.88 26.12 -8.35
C GLY A 778 2.22 25.75 -7.03
N GLY A 779 0.89 25.61 -7.06
CA GLY A 779 -0.01 25.33 -5.94
C GLY A 779 -0.27 26.50 -4.98
N THR A 780 0.20 27.71 -5.30
CA THR A 780 -0.15 28.92 -4.51
C THR A 780 -1.59 29.38 -4.70
N GLN A 781 -2.31 28.92 -5.72
CA GLN A 781 -3.72 29.23 -5.94
C GLN A 781 -4.49 28.02 -6.49
N VAL A 782 -5.67 27.77 -5.93
CA VAL A 782 -6.65 26.81 -6.45
C VAL A 782 -7.97 27.55 -6.69
N ALA A 783 -8.48 27.50 -7.91
CA ALA A 783 -9.76 28.08 -8.28
C ALA A 783 -10.90 27.09 -7.99
N ILE A 784 -11.61 27.30 -6.88
CA ILE A 784 -12.68 26.41 -6.40
C ILE A 784 -14.05 27.05 -6.61
N GLY A 785 -14.97 26.32 -7.21
CA GLY A 785 -16.32 26.78 -7.54
C GLY A 785 -16.37 27.73 -8.73
N SER A 786 -15.33 27.77 -9.58
CA SER A 786 -15.30 28.65 -10.74
C SER A 786 -16.19 28.16 -11.89
N GLN A 787 -16.41 26.84 -11.97
CA GLN A 787 -17.24 26.19 -12.99
C GLN A 787 -18.49 25.55 -12.39
N ALA A 788 -18.41 25.03 -11.16
CA ALA A 788 -19.53 24.35 -10.48
C ALA A 788 -19.69 24.78 -9.00
N PRO A 789 -19.93 26.07 -8.70
CA PRO A 789 -19.98 26.57 -7.32
C PRO A 789 -21.08 25.94 -6.45
N GLY A 790 -22.19 25.52 -7.06
CA GLY A 790 -23.29 24.87 -6.34
C GLY A 790 -23.02 23.41 -5.95
N ASP A 791 -21.98 22.81 -6.52
CA ASP A 791 -21.62 21.40 -6.31
C ASP A 791 -20.40 21.24 -5.38
N VAL A 792 -19.85 22.34 -4.83
CA VAL A 792 -18.74 22.29 -3.86
C VAL A 792 -19.32 22.25 -2.45
N GLU A 793 -18.91 21.26 -1.65
CA GLU A 793 -19.27 21.16 -0.24
C GLU A 793 -18.54 22.22 0.59
N VAL A 794 -19.31 23.06 1.30
CA VAL A 794 -18.77 24.05 2.22
C VAL A 794 -18.36 23.36 3.52
N PRO A 795 -17.17 23.67 4.09
CA PRO A 795 -16.77 23.16 5.39
C PRO A 795 -17.83 23.44 6.48
N ALA A 796 -18.04 22.48 7.38
CA ALA A 796 -18.86 22.72 8.56
C ALA A 796 -18.26 23.87 9.43
N PRO A 797 -19.10 24.74 10.02
CA PRO A 797 -18.67 25.94 10.73
C PRO A 797 -17.91 25.68 12.04
#